data_AF-U1PH61-F1
#
_entry.id   AF-U1PH61-F1
#
_cell.length_a   1.000
_cell.length_b   1.000
_cell.length_c   1.000
_cell.angle_alpha   90.00
_cell.angle_beta   90.00
_cell.angle_gamma   90.00
#
_symmetry.space_group_name_H-M   'P 1'
#
loop_
_entity.id
_entity.type
_entity.pdbx_description
1 polymer ?
#
loop_
_entity_poly.entity_id
_entity_poly.type
_entity_poly.pdbx_seq_one_letter_code
_entity_poly.pdbx_strand_id
1 'polypeptide(L)'
;MSSQDSSTDQCPRPRSLEELPVTDAGQFTEVTARRTMRTRDISNIDAGWKPYFRYETIYEDQRAAIESFLDTLGRHGYYLKEGACGTGKTLAAVTASVHAIRNPEQLTDRSPADTAFPEYDRVMAVTPVKKQLQQFIAELRGINATLPAETEPIRTVVLRGQADMMAIRNADLPETDTQEATQDLRATTREIIRFNSDIPLDWPDDLSPPAYSMTGYDWSTPSEEAVQAQEAHQYDPNRAEAIRHIVAQLKPRDTESNAQLQIDGIETPYPQHVPHTSEIVDSTRVDSNYNQLPSDLQGRFDPFYAATLAGLQESIVAFSDAPSHVIDKQTLFAATIANGCCPHELMCILAQQADVIIGNYNHLLDPETRYLTDGKLGLLNERTIAIVDEAHQLEERSRDNLSTSVDLYTLMKARNDVRIARQYASGNIADSPTPSLSHDDAELAQKIVEDGATLRTTGIDIVELRAVEKLLNVAERRLIKASETIDAVGLIHRFGDEDSEPQSRAVESLVDPNNLSWGDQLTRDIKRDESLSVSVMQSAERVMNRLENVFAAFAEHDILDRTPQGQAVGAFFRQWAQAPHAVYHPEARVIPSQKESFPDQFPAWVEHWTPELRLFNCIPRRELRRVFSELGGGVLMSATLRPKEPFREAIGIDAVPQLGELDTKVQSTDDEMTLRMNGITDEMTEGVEARPTTFDRFPLRFSPENRLSVVVDLPKFTKANRGERETDHQAMTDTRERYAKVIAQVARTDGNILIAMPSYDEAAWVSEYLGTLSIEKPCFVDKSSTADETDELLAEFFESGGAILCTSLRGTITEGVDFNGEKLHTCLSIGVPLAPPSSEMDAVEIAYQRAVTETGGREAARLIPSTRRVRQSVGRVIRGVNETGVRILADERYGTTDSTNLRGYLSPQQQREFTPIEYTDLGDAITRFWQHHE
;
A
#
# COMPACT_ATOMS: atom_id res chain seq x y z
N MET A 1 6.62 -55.85 -47.39
CA MET A 1 5.65 -56.97 -47.52
C MET A 1 5.54 -57.65 -46.16
N SER A 2 4.31 -58.04 -45.80
CA SER A 2 3.79 -58.72 -44.58
C SER A 2 3.69 -57.96 -43.23
N SER A 3 2.54 -57.29 -43.05
CA SER A 3 1.47 -57.45 -42.03
C SER A 3 1.70 -57.96 -40.59
N GLN A 4 1.08 -57.24 -39.63
CA GLN A 4 0.40 -57.64 -38.36
C GLN A 4 1.27 -58.32 -37.27
N ASP A 5 1.13 -58.12 -35.96
CA ASP A 5 -0.08 -58.01 -35.12
C ASP A 5 0.21 -57.42 -33.72
N SER A 6 -0.85 -57.00 -33.05
CA SER A 6 -0.91 -56.50 -31.66
C SER A 6 -0.67 -57.58 -30.59
N SER A 7 0.02 -57.24 -29.50
CA SER A 7 -0.13 -57.91 -28.20
C SER A 7 -0.21 -56.90 -27.06
N THR A 8 -1.37 -56.84 -26.44
CA THR A 8 -1.67 -56.22 -25.14
C THR A 8 -0.81 -56.83 -24.03
N ASP A 9 -0.14 -56.01 -23.24
CA ASP A 9 0.45 -56.43 -21.96
C ASP A 9 -0.27 -55.71 -20.82
N GLN A 10 -0.81 -56.50 -19.89
CA GLN A 10 -1.67 -56.06 -18.80
C GLN A 10 -0.82 -55.44 -17.68
N CYS A 11 -1.14 -54.22 -17.27
CA CYS A 11 -0.57 -53.57 -16.09
C CYS A 11 -1.11 -54.25 -14.81
N PRO A 12 -0.28 -54.55 -13.79
CA PRO A 12 -0.70 -55.31 -12.61
C PRO A 12 -1.59 -54.48 -11.67
N ARG A 13 -2.62 -55.11 -11.09
CA ARG A 13 -3.48 -54.51 -10.05
C ARG A 13 -2.64 -54.12 -8.82
N PRO A 14 -2.91 -52.96 -8.18
CA PRO A 14 -2.23 -52.57 -6.95
C PRO A 14 -2.60 -53.52 -5.80
N ARG A 15 -1.61 -53.83 -4.95
CA ARG A 15 -1.73 -54.69 -3.76
C ARG A 15 -2.51 -54.00 -2.64
N SER A 16 -3.17 -54.80 -1.80
CA SER A 16 -3.82 -54.38 -0.57
C SER A 16 -2.82 -53.87 0.48
N LEU A 17 -3.25 -52.87 1.25
CA LEU A 17 -2.50 -52.06 2.23
C LEU A 17 -1.78 -52.80 3.38
N GLU A 18 -1.88 -54.12 3.49
CA GLU A 18 -1.30 -54.88 4.63
C GLU A 18 0.06 -55.53 4.35
N GLU A 19 0.62 -55.44 3.13
CA GLU A 19 1.86 -56.15 2.75
C GLU A 19 2.91 -55.27 2.05
N LEU A 20 3.22 -54.09 2.59
CA LEU A 20 4.42 -53.33 2.19
C LEU A 20 5.49 -53.39 3.29
N PRO A 21 6.71 -53.85 2.98
CA PRO A 21 7.79 -53.89 3.94
C PRO A 21 8.27 -52.47 4.26
N VAL A 22 8.48 -52.19 5.54
CA VAL A 22 9.20 -51.02 6.01
C VAL A 22 10.64 -51.12 5.51
N THR A 23 10.99 -50.38 4.46
CA THR A 23 12.38 -50.27 3.99
C THR A 23 12.91 -48.86 4.18
N ASP A 24 13.79 -48.76 5.19
CA ASP A 24 14.91 -47.82 5.38
C ASP A 24 14.86 -46.49 4.61
N ALA A 25 14.14 -45.53 5.19
CA ALA A 25 14.47 -44.12 5.05
C ALA A 25 15.66 -43.81 5.98
N GLY A 26 16.85 -43.70 5.40
CA GLY A 26 18.08 -43.38 6.11
C GLY A 26 17.97 -42.11 6.96
N GLN A 27 18.04 -42.29 8.27
CA GLN A 27 18.77 -41.46 9.26
C GLN A 27 18.69 -39.92 9.17
N PHE A 28 17.58 -39.34 8.73
CA PHE A 28 17.12 -38.05 9.29
C PHE A 28 16.13 -38.36 10.40
N THR A 29 16.71 -38.61 11.57
CA THR A 29 16.07 -38.94 12.85
C THR A 29 14.68 -38.36 13.05
N GLU A 30 13.74 -39.24 13.39
CA GLU A 30 12.43 -39.05 14.06
C GLU A 30 12.46 -38.18 15.34
N VAL A 31 13.57 -37.51 15.63
CA VAL A 31 13.80 -36.66 16.82
C VAL A 31 13.08 -35.31 16.69
N THR A 32 12.68 -34.86 15.50
CA THR A 32 12.07 -33.53 15.30
C THR A 32 10.56 -33.47 15.46
N ALA A 33 9.82 -34.58 15.36
CA ALA A 33 8.36 -34.57 15.51
C ALA A 33 7.88 -34.66 16.97
N ARG A 34 8.76 -35.13 17.88
CA ARG A 34 8.52 -35.20 19.35
C ARG A 34 9.32 -34.18 20.15
N ARG A 35 9.86 -33.12 19.52
CA ARG A 35 10.24 -31.90 20.27
C ARG A 35 8.95 -31.21 20.73
N THR A 36 8.42 -31.78 21.81
CA THR A 36 7.47 -31.23 22.78
C THR A 36 7.36 -29.72 22.72
N MET A 37 6.13 -29.20 22.71
CA MET A 37 5.77 -27.83 23.11
C MET A 37 6.31 -27.54 24.52
N ARG A 38 7.64 -27.38 24.65
CA ARG A 38 8.29 -27.04 25.90
C ARG A 38 8.16 -25.55 26.06
N THR A 39 7.20 -25.17 26.89
CA THR A 39 7.20 -23.86 27.51
C THR A 39 8.28 -23.85 28.58
N ARG A 40 8.94 -22.70 28.74
CA ARG A 40 9.79 -22.41 29.89
C ARG A 40 9.24 -21.19 30.59
N ASP A 41 9.35 -21.19 31.90
CA ASP A 41 9.15 -19.99 32.69
C ASP A 41 10.26 -18.99 32.35
N ILE A 42 9.88 -17.76 32.04
CA ILE A 42 10.78 -16.68 31.64
C ILE A 42 11.73 -16.28 32.77
N SER A 43 11.37 -16.55 34.03
CA SER A 43 12.26 -16.36 35.18
C SER A 43 13.55 -17.17 35.06
N ASN A 44 13.49 -18.33 34.39
CA ASN A 44 14.62 -19.25 34.19
C ASN A 44 15.42 -18.99 32.91
N ILE A 45 15.14 -17.90 32.19
CA ILE A 45 15.85 -17.51 30.98
C ILE A 45 16.74 -16.32 31.30
N ASP A 46 18.03 -16.51 31.10
CA ASP A 46 19.03 -15.45 31.15
C ASP A 46 19.15 -14.82 29.76
N ALA A 47 18.37 -13.76 29.52
CA ALA A 47 18.36 -13.02 28.27
C ALA A 47 17.96 -11.56 28.50
N GLY A 48 18.68 -10.63 27.86
CA GLY A 48 18.46 -9.19 28.00
C GLY A 48 17.09 -8.71 27.51
N TRP A 49 16.48 -9.41 26.54
CA TRP A 49 15.17 -9.06 25.99
C TRP A 49 13.98 -9.43 26.90
N LYS A 50 14.22 -10.16 28.00
CA LYS A 50 13.19 -10.65 28.93
C LYS A 50 12.21 -9.57 29.43
N PRO A 51 12.63 -8.33 29.80
CA PRO A 51 11.71 -7.28 30.23
C PRO A 51 10.66 -6.92 29.17
N TYR A 52 11.00 -7.09 27.89
CA TYR A 52 10.14 -6.72 26.76
C TYR A 52 9.24 -7.87 26.29
N PHE A 53 9.15 -8.95 27.05
CA PHE A 53 8.28 -10.09 26.76
C PHE A 53 7.18 -10.20 27.81
N ARG A 54 5.93 -9.96 27.40
CA ARG A 54 4.79 -9.74 28.31
C ARG A 54 4.26 -10.98 29.04
N TYR A 55 4.69 -12.18 28.70
CA TYR A 55 4.13 -13.42 29.27
C TYR A 55 5.14 -14.12 30.20
N GLU A 56 4.63 -14.74 31.26
CA GLU A 56 5.45 -15.48 32.24
C GLU A 56 6.08 -16.75 31.64
N THR A 57 5.52 -17.28 30.56
CA THR A 57 6.04 -18.46 29.87
C THR A 57 6.28 -18.18 28.39
N ILE A 58 7.35 -18.76 27.87
CA ILE A 58 7.74 -18.65 26.47
C ILE A 58 7.97 -20.03 25.87
N TYR A 59 7.62 -20.18 24.60
CA TYR A 59 7.92 -21.39 23.85
C TYR A 59 9.36 -21.36 23.30
N GLU A 60 10.03 -22.51 23.26
CA GLU A 60 11.43 -22.57 22.79
C GLU A 60 11.63 -22.04 21.36
N ASP A 61 10.66 -22.25 20.48
CA ASP A 61 10.67 -21.72 19.10
C ASP A 61 10.52 -20.19 19.07
N GLN A 62 9.71 -19.60 19.96
CA GLN A 62 9.61 -18.14 20.13
C GLN A 62 10.93 -17.55 20.58
N ARG A 63 11.56 -18.17 21.59
CA ARG A 63 12.90 -17.79 22.04
C ARG A 63 13.88 -17.84 20.86
N ALA A 64 13.97 -18.97 20.18
CA ALA A 64 14.86 -19.12 19.03
C ALA A 64 14.59 -18.06 17.95
N ALA A 65 13.32 -17.69 17.73
CA ALA A 65 12.96 -16.66 16.77
C ALA A 65 13.43 -15.26 17.17
N ILE A 66 13.36 -14.90 18.47
CA ILE A 66 13.89 -13.64 19.00
C ILE A 66 15.41 -13.60 18.81
N GLU A 67 16.10 -14.68 19.21
CA GLU A 67 17.55 -14.81 19.10
C GLU A 67 18.04 -14.73 17.63
N SER A 68 17.45 -15.52 16.73
CA SER A 68 17.75 -15.48 15.29
C SER A 68 17.55 -14.09 14.69
N PHE A 69 16.53 -13.37 15.15
CA PHE A 69 16.25 -12.02 14.65
C PHE A 69 17.32 -11.03 15.13
N LEU A 70 17.70 -11.06 16.41
CA LEU A 70 18.79 -10.25 16.95
C LEU A 70 20.13 -10.53 16.23
N ASP A 71 20.45 -11.81 15.97
CA ASP A 71 21.65 -12.21 15.22
C ASP A 71 21.64 -11.73 13.76
N THR A 72 20.45 -11.55 13.19
CA THR A 72 20.27 -11.03 11.83
C THR A 72 20.41 -9.50 11.83
N LEU A 73 19.86 -8.81 12.83
CA LEU A 73 20.00 -7.37 13.01
C LEU A 73 21.44 -6.93 13.28
N GLY A 74 22.25 -7.73 13.97
CA GLY A 74 23.68 -7.45 14.20
C GLY A 74 24.52 -7.27 12.92
N ARG A 75 23.94 -7.59 11.75
CA ARG A 75 24.54 -7.40 10.42
C ARG A 75 23.61 -6.64 9.45
N HIS A 76 22.72 -5.80 9.98
CA HIS A 76 21.71 -5.05 9.22
C HIS A 76 20.78 -5.91 8.34
N GLY A 77 20.64 -7.19 8.67
CA GLY A 77 19.99 -8.19 7.83
C GLY A 77 18.47 -8.20 7.89
N TYR A 78 17.88 -9.10 7.11
CA TYR A 78 16.44 -9.33 7.04
C TYR A 78 16.04 -10.74 7.44
N TYR A 79 15.19 -10.84 8.46
CA TYR A 79 14.67 -12.10 8.97
C TYR A 79 13.30 -12.40 8.37
N LEU A 80 13.15 -13.50 7.63
CA LEU A 80 11.88 -13.95 7.08
C LEU A 80 11.27 -15.00 8.01
N LYS A 81 10.05 -14.76 8.50
CA LYS A 81 9.38 -15.63 9.45
C LYS A 81 8.05 -16.15 8.91
N GLU A 82 7.96 -17.47 8.73
CA GLU A 82 6.68 -18.15 8.44
C GLU A 82 6.05 -18.72 9.72
N GLY A 83 4.74 -18.54 9.93
CA GLY A 83 4.03 -19.20 11.03
C GLY A 83 2.54 -18.92 11.05
N ALA A 84 1.72 -19.85 11.54
CA ALA A 84 0.28 -19.64 11.62
C ALA A 84 -0.10 -18.43 12.51
N CYS A 85 -1.35 -17.99 12.43
CA CYS A 85 -1.88 -17.02 13.40
C CYS A 85 -1.77 -17.60 14.83
N GLY A 86 -1.62 -16.73 15.83
CA GLY A 86 -1.52 -17.15 17.23
C GLY A 86 -0.17 -17.76 17.68
N THR A 87 0.80 -18.00 16.78
CA THR A 87 2.12 -18.56 17.18
C THR A 87 3.05 -17.54 17.86
N GLY A 88 2.62 -16.28 18.02
CA GLY A 88 3.39 -15.18 18.62
C GLY A 88 4.49 -14.61 17.74
N LYS A 89 4.25 -14.51 16.41
CA LYS A 89 5.16 -13.83 15.46
C LYS A 89 5.36 -12.36 15.83
N THR A 90 4.25 -11.65 16.00
CA THR A 90 4.20 -10.23 16.38
C THR A 90 4.97 -9.97 17.66
N LEU A 91 4.69 -10.74 18.72
CA LEU A 91 5.37 -10.59 20.00
C LEU A 91 6.89 -10.82 19.86
N ALA A 92 7.33 -11.89 19.19
CA ALA A 92 8.76 -12.16 19.00
C ALA A 92 9.48 -11.03 18.24
N ALA A 93 8.84 -10.48 17.19
CA ALA A 93 9.39 -9.37 16.42
C ALA A 93 9.50 -8.08 17.23
N VAL A 94 8.43 -7.71 17.95
CA VAL A 94 8.41 -6.49 18.78
C VAL A 94 9.40 -6.60 19.93
N THR A 95 9.43 -7.73 20.65
CA THR A 95 10.38 -7.96 21.76
C THR A 95 11.82 -7.81 21.31
N ALA A 96 12.21 -8.43 20.18
CA ALA A 96 13.57 -8.33 19.65
C ALA A 96 13.91 -6.89 19.22
N SER A 97 12.99 -6.21 18.52
CA SER A 97 13.25 -4.87 17.99
C SER A 97 13.36 -3.82 19.10
N VAL A 98 12.50 -3.89 20.12
CA VAL A 98 12.58 -2.99 21.28
C VAL A 98 13.86 -3.22 22.06
N HIS A 99 14.28 -4.47 22.25
CA HIS A 99 15.55 -4.77 22.90
C HIS A 99 16.76 -4.22 22.12
N ALA A 100 16.74 -4.34 20.79
CA ALA A 100 17.79 -3.82 19.92
C ALA A 100 17.95 -2.29 20.00
N ILE A 101 16.85 -1.56 20.22
CA ILE A 101 16.86 -0.09 20.37
C ILE A 101 17.27 0.33 21.79
N ARG A 102 16.72 -0.35 22.82
CA ARG A 102 16.87 0.08 24.21
C ARG A 102 18.18 -0.39 24.86
N ASN A 103 18.72 -1.52 24.43
CA ASN A 103 19.93 -2.13 25.03
C ASN A 103 20.92 -2.70 23.99
N PRO A 104 21.34 -1.94 22.97
CA PRO A 104 22.28 -2.43 21.95
C PRO A 104 23.63 -2.88 22.53
N GLU A 105 24.05 -2.32 23.67
CA GLU A 105 25.28 -2.70 24.36
C GLU A 105 25.29 -4.17 24.83
N GLN A 106 24.12 -4.74 25.10
CA GLN A 106 23.95 -6.15 25.50
C GLN A 106 24.01 -7.13 24.31
N LEU A 107 24.12 -6.61 23.08
CA LEU A 107 24.06 -7.38 21.84
C LEU A 107 25.37 -7.35 21.04
N THR A 108 26.43 -6.80 21.63
CA THR A 108 27.74 -6.63 20.97
C THR A 108 28.34 -7.94 20.47
N ASP A 109 28.06 -9.07 21.12
CA ASP A 109 28.51 -10.41 20.73
C ASP A 109 27.84 -10.96 19.45
N ARG A 110 26.79 -10.30 18.96
CA ARG A 110 26.03 -10.68 17.74
C ARG A 110 26.50 -9.98 16.47
N SER A 111 27.46 -9.08 16.61
CA SER A 111 28.02 -8.30 15.51
C SER A 111 29.26 -8.98 14.94
N PRO A 112 29.71 -8.63 13.72
CA PRO A 112 31.03 -9.02 13.25
C PRO A 112 32.13 -8.71 14.27
N ALA A 113 33.18 -9.52 14.30
CA ALA A 113 34.30 -9.32 15.22
C ALA A 113 34.87 -7.90 15.09
N ASP A 114 35.13 -7.26 16.23
CA ASP A 114 35.65 -5.89 16.35
C ASP A 114 34.69 -4.76 15.92
N THR A 115 33.38 -5.04 15.80
CA THR A 115 32.35 -4.01 15.56
C THR A 115 31.32 -3.95 16.70
N ALA A 116 30.79 -2.76 16.97
CA ALA A 116 29.67 -2.58 17.89
C ALA A 116 28.36 -3.06 17.25
N PHE A 117 27.35 -3.38 18.06
CA PHE A 117 26.01 -3.65 17.56
C PHE A 117 25.43 -2.40 16.88
N PRO A 118 24.75 -2.55 15.72
CA PRO A 118 24.13 -1.42 15.05
C PRO A 118 23.24 -0.59 15.97
N GLU A 119 23.39 0.73 15.88
CA GLU A 119 22.58 1.66 16.66
C GLU A 119 21.25 1.88 15.94
N TYR A 120 20.14 1.56 16.62
CA TYR A 120 18.79 1.75 16.11
C TYR A 120 18.02 2.69 17.01
N ASP A 121 17.27 3.62 16.43
CA ASP A 121 16.51 4.63 17.19
C ASP A 121 15.02 4.31 17.24
N ARG A 122 14.51 3.52 16.27
CA ARG A 122 13.07 3.25 16.17
C ARG A 122 12.70 1.98 15.43
N VAL A 123 11.45 1.56 15.66
CA VAL A 123 10.76 0.50 14.91
C VAL A 123 9.66 1.10 14.05
N MET A 124 9.61 0.71 12.77
CA MET A 124 8.46 0.92 11.89
C MET A 124 7.76 -0.42 11.62
N ALA A 125 6.60 -0.61 12.24
CA ALA A 125 5.75 -1.79 12.03
C ALA A 125 4.64 -1.48 11.03
N VAL A 126 4.55 -2.27 9.95
CA VAL A 126 3.54 -2.10 8.91
C VAL A 126 2.72 -3.36 8.69
N THR A 127 1.41 -3.20 8.54
CA THR A 127 0.49 -4.28 8.20
C THR A 127 -0.57 -3.78 7.20
N PRO A 128 -0.97 -4.60 6.21
CA PRO A 128 -2.04 -4.25 5.29
C PRO A 128 -3.45 -4.46 5.88
N VAL A 129 -3.56 -5.06 7.07
CA VAL A 129 -4.84 -5.50 7.66
C VAL A 129 -5.18 -4.69 8.91
N LYS A 130 -6.33 -3.99 8.89
CA LYS A 130 -6.81 -3.19 10.03
C LYS A 130 -6.87 -3.97 11.35
N LYS A 131 -7.31 -5.23 11.33
CA LYS A 131 -7.41 -6.09 12.54
C LYS A 131 -6.03 -6.47 13.10
N GLN A 132 -5.02 -6.69 12.25
CA GLN A 132 -3.65 -6.98 12.71
C GLN A 132 -2.99 -5.76 13.35
N LEU A 133 -3.33 -4.55 12.90
CA LEU A 133 -2.88 -3.33 13.54
C LEU A 133 -3.34 -3.26 15.01
N GLN A 134 -4.57 -3.69 15.31
CA GLN A 134 -5.05 -3.78 16.69
C GLN A 134 -4.27 -4.82 17.51
N GLN A 135 -3.83 -5.91 16.88
CA GLN A 135 -2.95 -6.88 17.54
C GLN A 135 -1.61 -6.25 17.95
N PHE A 136 -0.97 -5.47 17.07
CA PHE A 136 0.26 -4.74 17.42
C PHE A 136 0.06 -3.78 18.60
N ILE A 137 -1.02 -3.00 18.58
CA ILE A 137 -1.40 -2.10 19.68
C ILE A 137 -1.56 -2.90 20.98
N ALA A 138 -2.30 -4.01 20.95
CA ALA A 138 -2.53 -4.85 22.12
C ALA A 138 -1.26 -5.50 22.68
N GLU A 139 -0.29 -5.84 21.81
CA GLU A 139 1.00 -6.37 22.25
C GLU A 139 1.85 -5.29 22.92
N LEU A 140 1.96 -4.09 22.35
CA LEU A 140 2.74 -2.99 22.93
C LEU A 140 2.14 -2.49 24.24
N ARG A 141 0.81 -2.30 24.30
CA ARG A 141 0.12 -1.98 25.56
C ARG A 141 0.38 -3.06 26.60
N GLY A 142 0.33 -4.32 26.18
CA GLY A 142 0.60 -5.48 27.02
C GLY A 142 2.02 -5.50 27.58
N ILE A 143 3.02 -5.23 26.74
CA ILE A 143 4.43 -5.14 27.15
C ILE A 143 4.58 -4.02 28.19
N ASN A 144 4.10 -2.81 27.88
CA ASN A 144 4.17 -1.66 28.79
C ASN A 144 3.50 -1.93 30.15
N ALA A 145 2.38 -2.66 30.16
CA ALA A 145 1.70 -3.04 31.41
C ALA A 145 2.50 -4.04 32.27
N THR A 146 3.44 -4.78 31.66
CA THR A 146 4.28 -5.78 32.33
C THR A 146 5.72 -5.34 32.52
N LEU A 147 6.10 -4.16 32.03
CA LEU A 147 7.45 -3.63 32.21
C LEU A 147 7.76 -3.44 33.70
N PRO A 148 9.03 -3.66 34.12
CA PRO A 148 9.47 -3.27 35.45
C PRO A 148 9.26 -1.76 35.67
N ALA A 149 8.89 -1.36 36.89
CA ALA A 149 8.49 0.01 37.20
C ALA A 149 9.60 1.07 36.95
N GLU A 150 10.86 0.63 37.00
CA GLU A 150 12.06 1.42 36.72
C GLU A 150 12.38 1.56 35.23
N THR A 151 11.71 0.79 34.36
CA THR A 151 11.95 0.81 32.92
C THR A 151 11.07 1.86 32.25
N GLU A 152 11.66 2.69 31.40
CA GLU A 152 10.90 3.67 30.64
C GLU A 152 9.90 2.96 29.71
N PRO A 153 8.63 3.40 29.66
CA PRO A 153 7.64 2.82 28.77
C PRO A 153 7.98 3.02 27.29
N ILE A 154 7.56 2.06 26.48
CA ILE A 154 7.71 2.10 25.02
C ILE A 154 6.69 3.08 24.45
N ARG A 155 7.16 4.21 23.94
CA ARG A 155 6.34 5.27 23.33
C ARG A 155 5.92 4.83 21.94
N THR A 156 4.62 4.71 21.71
CA THR A 156 4.08 4.21 20.45
C THR A 156 3.12 5.20 19.80
N VAL A 157 3.26 5.42 18.49
CA VAL A 157 2.29 6.18 17.68
C VAL A 157 1.74 5.30 16.56
N VAL A 158 0.42 5.37 16.36
CA VAL A 158 -0.28 4.68 15.27
C VAL A 158 -0.59 5.70 14.16
N LEU A 159 0.09 5.56 13.02
CA LEU A 159 -0.11 6.41 11.86
C LEU A 159 -1.45 6.12 11.16
N ARG A 160 -2.03 7.21 10.64
CA ARG A 160 -3.27 7.25 9.86
C ARG A 160 -3.10 8.24 8.71
N GLY A 161 -3.83 8.03 7.62
CA GLY A 161 -3.81 8.96 6.50
C GLY A 161 -4.38 10.32 6.91
N GLN A 162 -3.98 11.37 6.19
CA GLN A 162 -4.49 12.73 6.42
C GLN A 162 -6.02 12.78 6.40
N ALA A 163 -6.64 12.13 5.40
CA ALA A 163 -8.08 12.05 5.24
C ALA A 163 -8.80 11.45 6.47
N ASP A 164 -8.18 10.49 7.17
CA ASP A 164 -8.73 9.83 8.36
C ASP A 164 -8.62 10.71 9.61
N MET A 165 -7.72 11.71 9.59
CA MET A 165 -7.31 12.52 10.73
C MET A 165 -7.80 13.98 10.66
N MET A 166 -8.51 14.36 9.59
CA MET A 166 -9.02 15.72 9.41
C MET A 166 -10.35 15.95 10.13
N ALA A 167 -10.29 16.68 11.24
CA ALA A 167 -11.46 17.07 12.01
C ALA A 167 -12.48 17.86 11.18
N ILE A 168 -12.00 18.79 10.34
CA ILE A 168 -12.84 19.69 9.54
C ILE A 168 -13.76 18.97 8.52
N ARG A 169 -13.45 17.71 8.15
CA ARG A 169 -14.31 16.91 7.25
C ARG A 169 -15.66 16.52 7.87
N ASN A 170 -15.83 16.70 9.17
CA ASN A 170 -17.09 16.44 9.86
C ASN A 170 -18.05 17.67 9.82
N ALA A 171 -17.61 18.77 9.22
CA ALA A 171 -18.44 19.96 8.96
C ALA A 171 -19.36 19.75 7.75
N ASP A 172 -20.47 20.50 7.69
CA ASP A 172 -21.39 20.47 6.54
C ASP A 172 -20.67 21.00 5.29
N LEU A 173 -20.37 20.08 4.37
CA LEU A 173 -19.59 20.34 3.16
C LEU A 173 -20.25 19.70 1.93
N PRO A 174 -20.64 20.52 0.92
CA PRO A 174 -20.74 20.01 -0.44
C PRO A 174 -19.31 19.79 -0.99
N GLU A 175 -19.02 18.58 -1.45
CA GLU A 175 -17.91 18.24 -2.38
C GLU A 175 -16.44 18.30 -1.88
N THR A 176 -16.17 18.14 -0.59
CA THR A 176 -14.77 18.06 -0.05
C THR A 176 -14.22 16.65 0.18
N ASP A 177 -14.84 15.61 -0.39
CA ASP A 177 -14.36 14.24 -0.24
C ASP A 177 -13.15 13.90 -1.13
N THR A 178 -12.67 14.86 -1.93
CA THR A 178 -11.49 14.70 -2.77
C THR A 178 -10.20 15.16 -2.04
N GLN A 179 -9.10 14.49 -2.35
CA GLN A 179 -7.76 14.85 -1.83
C GLN A 179 -7.33 16.26 -2.29
N GLU A 180 -7.76 16.69 -3.47
CA GLU A 180 -7.48 18.01 -4.05
C GLU A 180 -8.12 19.13 -3.21
N ALA A 181 -9.42 19.01 -2.88
CA ALA A 181 -10.10 19.97 -2.00
C ALA A 181 -9.42 20.09 -0.62
N THR A 182 -8.90 18.98 -0.09
CA THR A 182 -8.13 18.95 1.16
C THR A 182 -6.81 19.72 1.05
N GLN A 183 -6.10 19.58 -0.06
CA GLN A 183 -4.84 20.30 -0.30
C GLN A 183 -5.11 21.80 -0.44
N ASP A 184 -6.18 22.19 -1.12
CA ASP A 184 -6.59 23.59 -1.29
C ASP A 184 -6.91 24.28 0.04
N LEU A 185 -7.62 23.58 0.95
CA LEU A 185 -7.88 24.11 2.30
C LEU A 185 -6.59 24.44 3.04
N ARG A 186 -5.61 23.52 3.02
CA ARG A 186 -4.34 23.72 3.72
C ARG A 186 -3.43 24.73 3.00
N ALA A 187 -3.45 24.78 1.67
CA ALA A 187 -2.73 25.78 0.89
C ALA A 187 -3.24 27.18 1.25
N THR A 188 -4.57 27.37 1.25
CA THR A 188 -5.20 28.62 1.71
C THR A 188 -4.83 28.91 3.16
N THR A 189 -4.90 27.93 4.08
CA THR A 189 -4.46 28.15 5.47
C THR A 189 -3.03 28.67 5.55
N ARG A 190 -2.09 28.08 4.80
CA ARG A 190 -0.67 28.50 4.76
C ARG A 190 -0.52 29.93 4.24
N GLU A 191 -1.25 30.28 3.20
CA GLU A 191 -1.27 31.65 2.66
C GLU A 191 -1.78 32.67 3.68
N ILE A 192 -2.73 32.30 4.54
CA ILE A 192 -3.20 33.19 5.61
C ILE A 192 -2.14 33.34 6.71
N ILE A 193 -1.49 32.26 7.15
CA ILE A 193 -0.58 32.28 8.32
C ILE A 193 0.90 32.49 7.99
N ARG A 194 1.30 32.53 6.71
CA ARG A 194 2.70 32.77 6.34
C ARG A 194 3.17 34.15 6.79
N PHE A 195 4.49 34.27 7.02
CA PHE A 195 5.13 35.58 7.10
C PHE A 195 4.90 36.34 5.79
N ASN A 196 4.76 37.67 5.87
CA ASN A 196 4.46 38.52 4.73
C ASN A 196 3.16 38.15 3.96
N SER A 197 2.11 37.73 4.67
CA SER A 197 0.81 37.48 4.04
C SER A 197 0.09 38.81 3.72
N ASP A 198 -0.42 38.88 2.48
CA ASP A 198 -1.18 40.03 1.97
C ASP A 198 -2.63 40.06 2.48
N ILE A 199 -3.05 39.07 3.26
CA ILE A 199 -4.40 38.98 3.82
C ILE A 199 -4.49 39.84 5.10
N PRO A 200 -5.25 40.95 5.11
CA PRO A 200 -5.38 41.82 6.27
C PRO A 200 -6.38 41.23 7.26
N LEU A 201 -5.88 40.54 8.29
CA LEU A 201 -6.73 39.93 9.32
C LEU A 201 -7.50 40.99 10.12
N ASP A 202 -8.74 40.66 10.49
CA ASP A 202 -9.55 41.39 11.48
C ASP A 202 -9.05 41.03 12.89
N TRP A 203 -7.93 41.63 13.29
CA TRP A 203 -7.23 41.27 14.53
C TRP A 203 -8.12 41.43 15.76
N PRO A 204 -8.26 40.38 16.61
CA PRO A 204 -9.00 40.46 17.86
C PRO A 204 -8.46 41.55 18.80
N ASP A 205 -9.35 42.25 19.49
CA ASP A 205 -9.00 43.33 20.43
C ASP A 205 -8.09 42.88 21.59
N ASP A 206 -8.12 41.59 21.93
CA ASP A 206 -7.31 40.98 23.00
C ASP A 206 -5.91 40.55 22.55
N LEU A 207 -5.60 40.63 21.25
CA LEU A 207 -4.29 40.32 20.70
C LEU A 207 -3.54 41.59 20.28
N SER A 208 -2.24 41.64 20.60
CA SER A 208 -1.34 42.73 20.20
C SER A 208 -0.26 42.17 19.29
N PRO A 209 -0.49 42.07 17.97
CA PRO A 209 0.47 41.46 17.07
C PRO A 209 1.74 42.31 16.94
N PRO A 210 2.91 41.66 16.77
CA PRO A 210 4.12 42.38 16.40
C PRO A 210 3.99 42.95 14.99
N ALA A 211 4.75 44.01 14.70
CA ALA A 211 4.64 44.73 13.43
C ALA A 211 4.86 43.82 12.21
N TYR A 212 5.73 42.82 12.32
CA TYR A 212 6.04 41.88 11.23
C TYR A 212 4.87 40.96 10.85
N SER A 213 3.88 40.80 11.72
CA SER A 213 2.67 40.00 11.47
C SER A 213 1.59 40.76 10.71
N MET A 214 1.70 42.09 10.68
CA MET A 214 0.73 42.95 10.03
C MET A 214 0.95 42.99 8.52
N THR A 215 -0.16 42.98 7.77
CA THR A 215 -0.13 43.19 6.32
C THR A 215 0.46 44.56 5.97
N GLY A 216 1.39 44.57 5.01
CA GLY A 216 2.11 45.76 4.57
C GLY A 216 3.42 46.04 5.33
N TYR A 217 3.91 45.11 6.14
CA TYR A 217 5.25 45.19 6.73
C TYR A 217 6.35 45.07 5.66
N ASP A 218 7.39 45.92 5.74
CA ASP A 218 8.48 45.94 4.76
C ASP A 218 9.55 44.88 5.09
N TRP A 219 9.42 43.69 4.48
CA TRP A 219 10.40 42.61 4.60
C TRP A 219 11.71 42.83 3.82
N SER A 220 11.83 43.91 3.04
CA SER A 220 13.13 44.27 2.43
C SER A 220 14.12 44.81 3.47
N THR A 221 13.60 45.31 4.60
CA THR A 221 14.38 45.82 5.72
C THR A 221 13.83 45.29 7.06
N PRO A 222 13.92 43.96 7.31
CA PRO A 222 13.29 43.35 8.47
C PRO A 222 13.97 43.77 9.78
N SER A 223 13.20 43.86 10.85
CA SER A 223 13.71 44.07 12.21
C SER A 223 14.39 42.79 12.72
N GLU A 224 15.27 42.93 13.72
CA GLU A 224 15.93 41.76 14.34
C GLU A 224 14.92 40.74 14.89
N GLU A 225 13.82 41.22 15.49
CA GLU A 225 12.72 40.38 15.97
C GLU A 225 12.03 39.60 14.85
N ALA A 226 11.85 40.21 13.67
CA ALA A 226 11.22 39.56 12.51
C ALA A 226 12.12 38.45 11.93
N VAL A 227 13.42 38.71 11.84
CA VAL A 227 14.41 37.71 11.39
C VAL A 227 14.44 36.52 12.35
N GLN A 228 14.51 36.79 13.66
CA GLN A 228 14.50 35.73 14.68
C GLN A 228 13.22 34.89 14.63
N ALA A 229 12.06 35.52 14.44
CA ALA A 229 10.79 34.81 14.32
C ALA A 229 10.74 33.91 13.07
N GLN A 230 11.24 34.40 11.93
CA GLN A 230 11.28 33.63 10.68
C GLN A 230 12.31 32.49 10.72
N GLU A 231 13.41 32.64 11.46
CA GLU A 231 14.38 31.56 11.70
C GLU A 231 13.82 30.50 12.67
N ALA A 232 13.01 30.90 13.64
CA ALA A 232 12.45 29.99 14.65
C ALA A 232 11.20 29.24 14.19
N HIS A 233 10.41 29.82 13.27
CA HIS A 233 9.11 29.29 12.87
C HIS A 233 8.95 29.24 11.35
N GLN A 234 8.29 28.19 10.85
CA GLN A 234 7.97 28.07 9.42
C GLN A 234 6.85 29.04 8.99
N TYR A 235 5.91 29.34 9.89
CA TYR A 235 4.77 30.23 9.68
C TYR A 235 4.67 31.22 10.85
N ASP A 236 3.93 32.31 10.67
CA ASP A 236 3.75 33.31 11.71
C ASP A 236 2.77 32.81 12.78
N PRO A 237 3.25 32.52 14.01
CA PRO A 237 2.40 31.97 15.07
C PRO A 237 1.34 32.98 15.54
N ASN A 238 1.59 34.29 15.42
CA ASN A 238 0.64 35.33 15.84
C ASN A 238 -0.57 35.37 14.90
N ARG A 239 -0.33 35.22 13.59
CA ARG A 239 -1.41 35.14 12.60
C ARG A 239 -2.24 33.88 12.78
N ALA A 240 -1.58 32.75 13.06
CA ALA A 240 -2.27 31.49 13.36
C ALA A 240 -3.18 31.59 14.60
N GLU A 241 -2.70 32.23 15.69
CA GLU A 241 -3.50 32.46 16.90
C GLU A 241 -4.67 33.43 16.65
N ALA A 242 -4.47 34.47 15.85
CA ALA A 242 -5.53 35.40 15.50
C ALA A 242 -6.68 34.71 14.75
N ILE A 243 -6.38 33.90 13.74
CA ILE A 243 -7.42 33.14 13.00
C ILE A 243 -8.21 32.26 13.95
N ARG A 244 -7.54 31.57 14.89
CA ARG A 244 -8.21 30.73 15.88
C ARG A 244 -9.22 31.53 16.71
N HIS A 245 -8.83 32.71 17.19
CA HIS A 245 -9.72 33.61 17.94
C HIS A 245 -10.90 34.12 17.10
N ILE A 246 -10.64 34.57 15.87
CA ILE A 246 -11.66 35.11 14.97
C ILE A 246 -12.69 34.02 14.63
N VAL A 247 -12.22 32.85 14.18
CA VAL A 247 -13.09 31.74 13.74
C VAL A 247 -13.93 31.21 14.89
N ALA A 248 -13.37 31.15 16.11
CA ALA A 248 -14.12 30.70 17.28
C ALA A 248 -15.28 31.63 17.69
N GLN A 249 -15.28 32.87 17.20
CA GLN A 249 -16.32 33.88 17.48
C GLN A 249 -17.32 34.03 16.32
N LEU A 250 -17.13 33.34 15.20
CA LEU A 250 -18.05 33.41 14.06
C LEU A 250 -19.44 32.92 14.48
N LYS A 251 -20.45 33.75 14.20
CA LYS A 251 -21.85 33.42 14.45
C LYS A 251 -22.44 32.64 13.27
N PRO A 252 -23.30 31.64 13.51
CA PRO A 252 -23.99 30.95 12.43
C PRO A 252 -24.85 31.93 11.62
N ARG A 253 -24.93 31.72 10.30
CA ARG A 253 -25.74 32.55 9.39
C ARG A 253 -27.25 32.37 9.59
N ASP A 254 -27.69 31.27 10.20
CA ASP A 254 -29.09 30.99 10.54
C ASP A 254 -29.34 31.04 12.06
N THR A 255 -30.30 31.87 12.46
CA THR A 255 -30.62 32.21 13.86
C THR A 255 -31.26 31.09 14.70
N GLU A 256 -31.41 29.87 14.18
CA GLU A 256 -32.08 28.76 14.88
C GLU A 256 -31.13 27.64 15.39
N SER A 257 -29.83 27.68 15.10
CA SER A 257 -28.89 26.70 15.68
C SER A 257 -27.62 27.36 16.25
N ASN A 258 -27.46 27.27 17.58
CA ASN A 258 -26.21 27.57 18.28
C ASN A 258 -25.26 26.37 18.18
N ALA A 259 -24.83 25.99 16.98
CA ALA A 259 -24.09 24.74 16.85
C ALA A 259 -22.65 25.00 16.41
N GLN A 260 -21.75 24.93 17.39
CA GLN A 260 -20.35 24.61 17.14
C GLN A 260 -20.26 23.21 16.52
N LEU A 261 -19.21 22.97 15.72
CA LEU A 261 -18.97 21.65 15.14
C LEU A 261 -18.77 20.64 16.28
N GLN A 262 -19.55 19.56 16.24
CA GLN A 262 -19.42 18.44 17.16
C GLN A 262 -18.90 17.21 16.41
N ILE A 263 -17.87 16.58 16.96
CA ILE A 263 -17.24 15.38 16.40
C ILE A 263 -17.20 14.35 17.50
N ASP A 264 -17.80 13.18 17.27
CA ASP A 264 -17.88 12.09 18.25
C ASP A 264 -18.43 12.52 19.63
N GLY A 265 -19.37 13.48 19.63
CA GLY A 265 -19.96 14.05 20.85
C GLY A 265 -19.08 15.07 21.58
N ILE A 266 -17.93 15.44 21.02
CA ILE A 266 -17.04 16.48 21.54
C ILE A 266 -17.30 17.77 20.77
N GLU A 267 -17.63 18.83 21.50
CA GLU A 267 -17.80 20.18 20.98
C GLU A 267 -16.42 20.80 20.68
N THR A 268 -16.27 21.33 19.46
CA THR A 268 -15.04 21.97 18.99
C THR A 268 -15.21 23.50 19.02
N PRO A 269 -14.14 24.30 19.07
CA PRO A 269 -14.27 25.75 19.11
C PRO A 269 -14.74 26.38 17.78
N TYR A 270 -14.91 25.59 16.71
CA TYR A 270 -15.14 26.10 15.35
C TYR A 270 -16.58 25.89 14.88
N PRO A 271 -17.06 26.67 13.91
CA PRO A 271 -18.43 26.55 13.40
C PRO A 271 -18.67 25.24 12.62
N GLN A 272 -19.94 24.87 12.46
CA GLN A 272 -20.36 23.71 11.66
C GLN A 272 -20.09 23.81 10.16
N HIS A 273 -19.77 25.01 9.64
CA HIS A 273 -19.37 25.22 8.25
C HIS A 273 -17.86 25.47 8.15
N VAL A 274 -17.29 25.19 6.97
CA VAL A 274 -15.88 25.51 6.71
C VAL A 274 -15.72 27.01 6.46
N PRO A 275 -14.84 27.70 7.21
CA PRO A 275 -14.68 29.14 7.12
C PRO A 275 -14.02 29.57 5.79
N HIS A 276 -14.37 30.77 5.34
CA HIS A 276 -13.83 31.41 4.14
C HIS A 276 -12.97 32.63 4.49
N THR A 277 -11.96 32.96 3.68
CA THR A 277 -11.07 34.11 3.95
C THR A 277 -11.83 35.43 4.12
N SER A 278 -12.97 35.60 3.46
CA SER A 278 -13.84 36.78 3.63
C SER A 278 -14.41 36.96 5.05
N GLU A 279 -14.40 35.92 5.88
CA GLU A 279 -14.94 35.95 7.25
C GLU A 279 -13.88 36.35 8.30
N ILE A 280 -12.61 36.47 7.90
CA ILE A 280 -11.49 36.77 8.80
C ILE A 280 -10.75 38.06 8.47
N VAL A 281 -11.21 38.80 7.46
CA VAL A 281 -10.54 40.01 6.95
C VAL A 281 -11.12 41.30 7.49
N ASP A 282 -10.24 42.26 7.78
CA ASP A 282 -10.61 43.64 8.06
C ASP A 282 -11.05 44.32 6.75
N SER A 283 -12.36 44.38 6.53
CA SER A 283 -12.97 44.97 5.34
C SER A 283 -12.57 46.43 5.07
N THR A 284 -12.07 47.17 6.07
CA THR A 284 -11.62 48.56 5.89
C THR A 284 -10.26 48.68 5.21
N ARG A 285 -9.50 47.57 5.15
CA ARG A 285 -8.15 47.49 4.57
C ARG A 285 -8.11 46.75 3.24
N VAL A 286 -9.26 46.35 2.73
CA VAL A 286 -9.45 45.69 1.44
C VAL A 286 -9.78 46.76 0.38
N ASP A 287 -9.26 46.62 -0.84
CA ASP A 287 -9.32 47.68 -1.86
C ASP A 287 -10.75 48.19 -2.13
N SER A 288 -10.84 49.52 -2.23
CA SER A 288 -12.04 50.36 -2.12
C SER A 288 -13.13 50.17 -3.18
N ASN A 289 -12.88 49.36 -4.22
CA ASN A 289 -13.81 49.19 -5.34
C ASN A 289 -14.79 48.02 -5.15
N TYR A 290 -14.47 47.01 -4.34
CA TYR A 290 -15.28 45.78 -4.24
C TYR A 290 -15.46 45.20 -2.83
N ASN A 291 -14.80 45.74 -1.78
CA ASN A 291 -14.83 45.20 -0.41
C ASN A 291 -14.52 43.68 -0.33
N GLN A 292 -13.69 43.17 -1.23
CA GLN A 292 -13.31 41.75 -1.32
C GLN A 292 -11.83 41.61 -1.67
N LEU A 293 -11.21 40.56 -1.16
CA LEU A 293 -9.83 40.20 -1.51
C LEU A 293 -9.69 39.96 -3.03
N PRO A 294 -8.49 40.11 -3.60
CA PRO A 294 -8.17 39.55 -4.90
C PRO A 294 -8.59 38.07 -5.00
N SER A 295 -9.07 37.62 -6.17
CA SER A 295 -9.66 36.29 -6.34
C SER A 295 -8.71 35.14 -6.01
N ASP A 296 -7.41 35.37 -6.20
CA ASP A 296 -6.30 34.47 -5.88
C ASP A 296 -6.03 34.34 -4.36
N LEU A 297 -6.53 35.26 -3.55
CA LEU A 297 -6.47 35.22 -2.08
C LEU A 297 -7.82 34.84 -1.43
N GLN A 298 -8.84 34.58 -2.26
CA GLN A 298 -10.14 34.09 -1.79
C GLN A 298 -10.14 32.57 -1.74
N GLY A 299 -10.57 32.00 -0.61
CA GLY A 299 -10.63 30.55 -0.46
C GLY A 299 -11.21 30.10 0.87
N ARG A 300 -11.58 28.82 0.94
CA ARG A 300 -11.89 28.14 2.21
C ARG A 300 -10.59 27.65 2.85
N PHE A 301 -10.56 27.57 4.18
CA PHE A 301 -9.35 27.15 4.90
C PHE A 301 -9.66 26.24 6.09
N ASP A 302 -8.65 25.51 6.57
CA ASP A 302 -8.74 24.63 7.74
C ASP A 302 -8.26 25.36 9.03
N PRO A 303 -9.16 25.71 9.96
CA PRO A 303 -8.80 26.39 11.20
C PRO A 303 -8.10 25.48 12.22
N PHE A 304 -8.33 24.15 12.17
CA PHE A 304 -7.64 23.21 13.05
C PHE A 304 -6.14 23.15 12.73
N TYR A 305 -5.81 23.17 11.43
CA TYR A 305 -4.44 23.20 10.95
C TYR A 305 -3.71 24.49 11.37
N ALA A 306 -4.38 25.65 11.28
CA ALA A 306 -3.83 26.92 11.73
C ALA A 306 -3.48 26.89 13.23
N ALA A 307 -4.42 26.50 14.10
CA ALA A 307 -4.20 26.46 15.54
C ALA A 307 -3.05 25.54 15.97
N THR A 308 -2.82 24.45 15.23
CA THR A 308 -1.69 23.57 15.51
C THR A 308 -0.37 24.26 15.24
N LEU A 309 -0.28 25.07 14.18
CA LEU A 309 0.93 25.80 13.81
C LEU A 309 1.21 27.02 14.70
N ALA A 310 0.26 27.44 15.55
CA ALA A 310 0.45 28.49 16.56
C ALA A 310 1.32 28.06 17.77
N GLY A 311 1.90 26.86 17.75
CA GLY A 311 2.86 26.40 18.77
C GLY A 311 2.23 25.83 20.06
N LEU A 312 0.94 25.53 20.07
CA LEU A 312 0.22 24.97 21.24
C LEU A 312 0.50 23.47 21.48
N GLN A 313 1.36 22.84 20.68
CA GLN A 313 1.41 21.39 20.48
C GLN A 313 1.96 20.60 21.68
N GLU A 314 3.04 21.09 22.31
CA GLU A 314 3.82 20.32 23.29
C GLU A 314 3.06 20.03 24.60
N SER A 315 1.97 20.76 24.88
CA SER A 315 1.18 20.59 26.11
C SER A 315 -0.18 19.94 25.92
N ILE A 316 -0.60 19.63 24.69
CA ILE A 316 -1.96 19.12 24.43
C ILE A 316 -2.08 17.64 24.79
N VAL A 317 -1.08 16.84 24.43
CA VAL A 317 -1.08 15.40 24.73
C VAL A 317 0.35 14.91 24.89
N ALA A 318 0.61 14.20 25.98
CA ALA A 318 1.83 13.45 26.19
C ALA A 318 1.55 11.95 26.03
N PHE A 319 2.61 11.17 25.81
CA PHE A 319 2.49 9.71 25.81
C PHE A 319 1.91 9.19 27.14
N SER A 320 2.13 9.87 28.27
CA SER A 320 1.55 9.49 29.57
C SER A 320 0.03 9.57 29.65
N ASP A 321 -0.59 10.37 28.77
CA ASP A 321 -2.04 10.57 28.78
C ASP A 321 -2.75 9.46 27.98
N ALA A 322 -1.99 8.71 27.19
CA ALA A 322 -2.50 7.62 26.36
C ALA A 322 -2.50 6.27 27.09
N PRO A 323 -3.48 5.38 26.82
CA PRO A 323 -3.52 4.05 27.42
C PRO A 323 -2.23 3.25 27.17
N SER A 324 -1.48 3.02 28.25
CA SER A 324 -0.17 2.35 28.24
C SER A 324 0.82 2.97 27.24
N HIS A 325 0.83 4.29 27.10
CA HIS A 325 1.75 5.04 26.22
C HIS A 325 1.64 4.73 24.73
N VAL A 326 0.47 4.24 24.29
CA VAL A 326 0.17 3.99 22.88
C VAL A 326 -0.87 5.00 22.38
N ILE A 327 -0.42 5.93 21.55
CA ILE A 327 -1.21 7.00 20.94
C ILE A 327 -1.83 6.48 19.64
N ASP A 328 -3.16 6.35 19.64
CA ASP A 328 -3.97 5.99 18.47
C ASP A 328 -4.89 7.14 18.03
N LYS A 329 -5.64 6.93 16.95
CA LYS A 329 -6.60 7.93 16.42
C LYS A 329 -7.55 8.43 17.50
N GLN A 330 -8.14 7.52 18.28
CA GLN A 330 -9.14 7.88 19.29
C GLN A 330 -8.52 8.77 20.37
N THR A 331 -7.32 8.41 20.83
CA THR A 331 -6.58 9.19 21.84
C THR A 331 -6.25 10.59 21.32
N LEU A 332 -5.77 10.70 20.09
CA LEU A 332 -5.46 12.00 19.46
C LEU A 332 -6.71 12.86 19.28
N PHE A 333 -7.76 12.30 18.69
CA PHE A 333 -9.00 13.05 18.47
C PHE A 333 -9.55 13.60 19.78
N ALA A 334 -9.66 12.75 20.82
CA ALA A 334 -10.16 13.17 22.12
C ALA A 334 -9.34 14.31 22.73
N ALA A 335 -8.01 14.31 22.53
CA ALA A 335 -7.13 15.34 23.08
C ALA A 335 -7.11 16.65 22.26
N THR A 336 -7.22 16.58 20.93
CA THR A 336 -6.94 17.75 20.06
C THR A 336 -8.17 18.52 19.65
N ILE A 337 -9.30 17.87 19.36
CA ILE A 337 -10.44 18.54 18.70
C ILE A 337 -11.14 19.55 19.63
N ALA A 338 -11.23 19.25 20.92
CA ALA A 338 -11.74 20.18 21.94
C ALA A 338 -10.89 21.45 22.05
N ASN A 339 -9.59 21.34 21.74
CA ASN A 339 -8.65 22.46 21.71
C ASN A 339 -8.56 23.12 20.32
N GLY A 340 -9.38 22.70 19.36
CA GLY A 340 -9.36 23.23 17.99
C GLY A 340 -8.06 22.93 17.25
N CYS A 341 -7.34 21.87 17.60
CA CYS A 341 -6.07 21.51 16.96
C CYS A 341 -6.21 20.31 16.01
N CYS A 342 -5.39 20.30 14.96
CA CYS A 342 -5.31 19.28 13.93
C CYS A 342 -4.71 17.98 14.49
N PRO A 343 -5.50 16.89 14.56
CA PRO A 343 -5.00 15.59 15.03
C PRO A 343 -3.84 15.06 14.17
N HIS A 344 -3.87 15.29 12.86
CA HIS A 344 -2.86 14.81 11.92
C HIS A 344 -1.47 15.38 12.18
N GLU A 345 -1.35 16.70 12.35
CA GLU A 345 -0.04 17.31 12.57
C GLU A 345 0.53 16.94 13.94
N LEU A 346 -0.31 16.85 14.98
CA LEU A 346 0.14 16.41 16.29
C LEU A 346 0.63 14.95 16.26
N MET A 347 -0.06 14.07 15.53
CA MET A 347 0.42 12.70 15.28
C MET A 347 1.81 12.69 14.64
N CYS A 348 2.05 13.54 13.64
CA CYS A 348 3.34 13.67 12.98
C CYS A 348 4.47 14.07 13.95
N ILE A 349 4.21 15.03 14.85
CA ILE A 349 5.19 15.49 15.84
C ILE A 349 5.49 14.40 16.86
N LEU A 350 4.46 13.74 17.38
CA LEU A 350 4.62 12.64 18.33
C LEU A 350 5.32 11.44 17.70
N ALA A 351 5.11 11.18 16.41
CA ALA A 351 5.78 10.09 15.69
C ALA A 351 7.31 10.27 15.67
N GLN A 352 7.82 11.50 15.62
CA GLN A 352 9.27 11.75 15.69
C GLN A 352 9.87 11.39 17.05
N GLN A 353 9.05 11.42 18.10
CA GLN A 353 9.45 11.10 19.48
C GLN A 353 9.16 9.64 19.87
N ALA A 354 8.54 8.85 18.99
CA ALA A 354 8.12 7.48 19.29
C ALA A 354 9.26 6.47 19.11
N ASP A 355 9.30 5.46 19.98
CA ASP A 355 10.21 4.32 19.83
C ASP A 355 9.65 3.32 18.80
N VAL A 356 8.32 3.21 18.75
CA VAL A 356 7.61 2.30 17.84
C VAL A 356 6.52 3.05 17.10
N ILE A 357 6.51 2.91 15.77
CA ILE A 357 5.52 3.52 14.89
C ILE A 357 4.77 2.39 14.20
N ILE A 358 3.44 2.42 14.24
CA ILE A 358 2.59 1.44 13.56
C ILE A 358 1.87 2.11 12.41
N GLY A 359 2.05 1.62 11.19
CA GLY A 359 1.38 2.10 10.00
C GLY A 359 0.85 0.99 9.10
N ASN A 360 0.42 1.37 7.91
CA ASN A 360 0.16 0.47 6.78
C ASN A 360 1.35 0.45 5.81
N TYR A 361 1.27 -0.39 4.77
CA TYR A 361 2.31 -0.49 3.73
C TYR A 361 2.61 0.82 3.01
N ASN A 362 1.65 1.72 2.85
CA ASN A 362 1.85 2.96 2.11
C ASN A 362 2.91 3.84 2.79
N HIS A 363 2.90 3.91 4.12
CA HIS A 363 3.94 4.66 4.86
C HIS A 363 5.36 4.13 4.63
N LEU A 364 5.51 2.87 4.21
CA LEU A 364 6.80 2.27 3.88
C LEU A 364 7.11 2.27 2.38
N LEU A 365 6.13 2.13 1.51
CA LEU A 365 6.34 1.77 0.10
C LEU A 365 5.84 2.81 -0.88
N ASP A 366 4.70 3.45 -0.59
CA ASP A 366 4.05 4.36 -1.52
C ASP A 366 4.87 5.65 -1.65
N PRO A 367 5.36 6.04 -2.83
CA PRO A 367 6.28 7.16 -2.97
C PRO A 367 5.75 8.49 -2.39
N GLU A 368 4.46 8.77 -2.57
CA GLU A 368 3.81 10.00 -2.09
C GLU A 368 3.69 10.00 -0.57
N THR A 369 3.15 8.93 0.02
CA THR A 369 3.01 8.78 1.48
C THR A 369 4.38 8.66 2.16
N ARG A 370 5.35 8.01 1.51
CA ARG A 370 6.73 7.87 1.99
C ARG A 370 7.45 9.21 2.00
N TYR A 371 7.20 10.11 1.05
CA TYR A 371 7.75 11.47 1.10
C TYR A 371 7.33 12.20 2.40
N LEU A 372 6.11 12.00 2.86
CA LEU A 372 5.68 12.54 4.16
C LEU A 372 6.34 11.80 5.33
N THR A 373 6.42 10.48 5.26
CA THR A 373 6.95 9.64 6.36
C THR A 373 8.46 9.82 6.54
N ASP A 374 9.21 9.93 5.45
CA ASP A 374 10.66 10.08 5.43
C ASP A 374 11.07 11.54 5.20
N GLY A 375 10.68 12.14 4.08
CA GLY A 375 11.09 13.50 3.71
C GLY A 375 10.64 14.57 4.71
N LYS A 376 9.42 14.50 5.24
CA LYS A 376 8.92 15.46 6.24
C LYS A 376 9.26 15.06 7.68
N LEU A 377 9.16 13.77 8.03
CA LEU A 377 9.25 13.33 9.42
C LEU A 377 10.59 12.64 9.78
N GLY A 378 11.42 12.32 8.80
CA GLY A 378 12.70 11.64 9.01
C GLY A 378 12.57 10.26 9.64
N LEU A 379 11.45 9.55 9.42
CA LEU A 379 11.15 8.29 10.11
C LEU A 379 11.84 7.06 9.52
N LEU A 380 12.32 7.10 8.28
CA LEU A 380 12.80 5.91 7.57
C LEU A 380 14.27 6.10 7.19
N ASN A 381 15.17 5.49 7.95
CA ASN A 381 16.60 5.58 7.69
C ASN A 381 17.34 4.31 8.15
N GLU A 382 18.66 4.32 8.03
CA GLU A 382 19.53 3.19 8.40
C GLU A 382 19.50 2.83 9.90
N ARG A 383 18.87 3.64 10.74
CA ARG A 383 18.64 3.42 12.17
C ARG A 383 17.19 3.00 12.48
N THR A 384 16.37 2.78 11.45
CA THR A 384 14.99 2.28 11.55
C THR A 384 14.92 0.77 11.30
N ILE A 385 14.39 0.01 12.26
CA ILE A 385 14.07 -1.41 12.11
C ILE A 385 12.67 -1.56 11.50
N ALA A 386 12.53 -2.30 10.40
CA ALA A 386 11.22 -2.59 9.81
C ALA A 386 10.62 -3.92 10.30
N ILE A 387 9.35 -3.89 10.71
CA ILE A 387 8.53 -5.09 10.93
C ILE A 387 7.43 -5.09 9.87
N VAL A 388 7.51 -5.99 8.90
CA VAL A 388 6.51 -6.14 7.83
C VAL A 388 5.65 -7.37 8.13
N ASP A 389 4.40 -7.16 8.53
CA ASP A 389 3.44 -8.25 8.74
C ASP A 389 2.60 -8.52 7.49
N GLU A 390 2.19 -9.76 7.31
CA GLU A 390 1.62 -10.29 6.06
C GLU A 390 2.42 -9.98 4.80
N ALA A 391 3.74 -10.17 4.92
CA ALA A 391 4.71 -9.88 3.87
C ALA A 391 4.39 -10.55 2.53
N HIS A 392 3.62 -11.64 2.48
CA HIS A 392 3.16 -12.25 1.23
C HIS A 392 2.36 -11.29 0.32
N GLN A 393 1.72 -10.24 0.88
CA GLN A 393 1.00 -9.22 0.10
C GLN A 393 1.92 -8.13 -0.44
N LEU A 394 3.17 -8.08 0.00
CA LEU A 394 4.10 -7.01 -0.33
C LEU A 394 4.27 -6.89 -1.84
N GLU A 395 4.48 -8.04 -2.50
CA GLU A 395 4.62 -8.13 -3.96
C GLU A 395 3.42 -7.53 -4.70
N GLU A 396 2.21 -8.03 -4.47
CA GLU A 396 1.00 -7.59 -5.17
C GLU A 396 0.70 -6.11 -4.92
N ARG A 397 0.78 -5.64 -3.67
CA ARG A 397 0.53 -4.23 -3.31
C ARG A 397 1.60 -3.29 -3.85
N SER A 398 2.84 -3.75 -3.96
CA SER A 398 3.94 -2.92 -4.46
C SER A 398 3.90 -2.75 -5.98
N ARG A 399 3.35 -3.71 -6.74
CA ARG A 399 3.25 -3.57 -8.21
C ARG A 399 2.51 -2.31 -8.60
N ASP A 400 1.34 -2.09 -8.01
CA ASP A 400 0.53 -0.93 -8.32
C ASP A 400 1.19 0.36 -7.79
N ASN A 401 1.59 0.39 -6.52
CA ASN A 401 2.16 1.57 -5.86
C ASN A 401 3.51 2.02 -6.47
N LEU A 402 4.30 1.08 -7.01
CA LEU A 402 5.62 1.33 -7.59
C LEU A 402 5.60 1.30 -9.13
N SER A 403 4.42 1.24 -9.74
CA SER A 403 4.26 1.54 -11.16
C SER A 403 4.29 3.05 -11.37
N THR A 404 4.79 3.48 -12.53
CA THR A 404 4.83 4.91 -12.87
C THR A 404 3.83 5.18 -13.98
N SER A 405 3.06 6.26 -13.85
CA SER A 405 2.15 6.71 -14.89
C SER A 405 2.19 8.22 -15.07
N VAL A 406 1.74 8.67 -16.24
CA VAL A 406 1.49 10.07 -16.54
C VAL A 406 0.13 10.17 -17.23
N ASP A 407 -0.76 10.93 -16.62
CA ASP A 407 -2.08 11.20 -17.18
C ASP A 407 -2.03 12.25 -18.32
N LEU A 408 -3.10 12.31 -19.10
CA LEU A 408 -3.23 13.23 -20.22
C LEU A 408 -3.11 14.71 -19.82
N TYR A 409 -3.62 15.12 -18.66
CA TYR A 409 -3.54 16.52 -18.21
C TYR A 409 -2.11 16.90 -17.87
N THR A 410 -1.41 16.02 -17.17
CA THR A 410 -0.01 16.21 -16.81
C THR A 410 0.87 16.26 -18.07
N LEU A 411 0.62 15.38 -19.06
CA LEU A 411 1.26 15.46 -20.38
C LEU A 411 1.01 16.80 -21.08
N MET A 412 -0.24 17.28 -21.06
CA MET A 412 -0.62 18.54 -21.71
C MET A 412 0.02 19.75 -21.04
N LYS A 413 0.01 19.80 -19.70
CA LYS A 413 0.65 20.88 -18.91
C LYS A 413 2.14 20.95 -19.26
N ALA A 414 2.82 19.81 -19.23
CA ALA A 414 4.23 19.72 -19.61
C ALA A 414 4.48 20.14 -21.07
N ARG A 415 3.62 19.73 -22.02
CA ARG A 415 3.71 20.18 -23.42
C ARG A 415 3.55 21.70 -23.55
N ASN A 416 2.62 22.28 -22.80
CA ASN A 416 2.39 23.71 -22.80
C ASN A 416 3.60 24.48 -22.24
N ASP A 417 4.21 23.99 -21.16
CA ASP A 417 5.42 24.60 -20.57
C ASP A 417 6.57 24.61 -21.58
N VAL A 418 6.81 23.50 -22.27
CA VAL A 418 7.82 23.41 -23.35
C VAL A 418 7.50 24.36 -24.50
N ARG A 419 6.21 24.45 -24.90
CA ARG A 419 5.76 25.33 -25.98
C ARG A 419 5.99 26.81 -25.64
N ILE A 420 5.66 27.22 -24.41
CA ILE A 420 5.87 28.58 -23.91
C ILE A 420 7.35 28.93 -23.96
N ALA A 421 8.22 28.08 -23.40
CA ALA A 421 9.66 28.31 -23.44
C ALA A 421 10.19 28.39 -24.89
N ARG A 422 9.67 27.55 -25.80
CA ARG A 422 10.03 27.60 -27.22
C ARG A 422 9.59 28.92 -27.89
N GLN A 423 8.44 29.48 -27.54
CA GLN A 423 7.97 30.75 -28.08
C GLN A 423 8.93 31.88 -27.73
N TYR A 424 9.31 31.99 -26.44
CA TYR A 424 10.33 32.96 -25.99
C TYR A 424 11.69 32.72 -26.66
N ALA A 425 12.19 31.47 -26.69
CA ALA A 425 13.45 31.14 -27.36
C ALA A 425 13.46 31.48 -28.86
N SER A 426 12.30 31.43 -29.52
CA SER A 426 12.18 31.75 -30.95
C SER A 426 11.94 33.24 -31.25
N GLY A 427 11.82 34.08 -30.22
CA GLY A 427 11.42 35.49 -30.36
C GLY A 427 9.95 35.67 -30.81
N ASN A 428 9.13 34.62 -30.79
CA ASN A 428 7.73 34.68 -31.19
C ASN A 428 6.83 35.10 -30.02
N ILE A 429 7.06 36.32 -29.53
CA ILE A 429 6.39 36.87 -28.35
C ILE A 429 4.88 37.03 -28.56
N ALA A 430 4.45 37.30 -29.79
CA ALA A 430 3.03 37.48 -30.12
C ALA A 430 2.14 36.27 -29.77
N ASP A 431 2.71 35.06 -29.80
CA ASP A 431 1.99 33.82 -29.45
C ASP A 431 2.26 33.36 -28.01
N SER A 432 3.09 34.09 -27.26
CA SER A 432 3.43 33.79 -25.86
C SER A 432 2.31 34.23 -24.89
N PRO A 433 2.32 33.76 -23.63
CA PRO A 433 1.38 34.24 -22.60
C PRO A 433 1.44 35.74 -22.32
N THR A 434 2.57 36.40 -22.61
CA THR A 434 2.76 37.84 -22.44
C THR A 434 3.08 38.53 -23.77
N PRO A 435 2.08 38.66 -24.68
CA PRO A 435 2.30 39.21 -26.02
C PRO A 435 2.63 40.72 -26.03
N SER A 436 2.47 41.39 -24.90
CA SER A 436 2.65 42.84 -24.72
C SER A 436 3.98 43.20 -24.04
N LEU A 437 4.92 42.27 -23.91
CA LEU A 437 6.24 42.55 -23.31
C LEU A 437 6.94 43.71 -24.03
N SER A 438 7.73 44.48 -23.27
CA SER A 438 8.60 45.50 -23.85
C SER A 438 9.67 44.84 -24.72
N HIS A 439 10.32 45.63 -25.59
CA HIS A 439 11.40 45.10 -26.42
C HIS A 439 12.56 44.54 -25.58
N ASP A 440 12.89 45.24 -24.49
CA ASP A 440 13.98 44.86 -23.59
C ASP A 440 13.64 43.58 -22.81
N ASP A 441 12.39 43.44 -22.33
CA ASP A 441 11.93 42.24 -21.62
C ASP A 441 11.79 41.04 -22.55
N ALA A 442 11.40 41.26 -23.81
CA ALA A 442 11.37 40.22 -24.83
C ALA A 442 12.78 39.70 -25.15
N GLU A 443 13.77 40.59 -25.25
CA GLU A 443 15.17 40.21 -25.46
C GLU A 443 15.74 39.49 -24.24
N LEU A 444 15.39 39.95 -23.03
CA LEU A 444 15.76 39.29 -21.78
C LEU A 444 15.13 37.89 -21.67
N ALA A 445 13.85 37.74 -21.98
CA ALA A 445 13.14 36.46 -21.97
C ALA A 445 13.79 35.45 -22.91
N GLN A 446 14.17 35.88 -24.12
CA GLN A 446 14.89 35.04 -25.07
C GLN A 446 16.25 34.61 -24.50
N LYS A 447 17.02 35.55 -23.93
CA LYS A 447 18.32 35.25 -23.30
C LYS A 447 18.19 34.31 -22.10
N ILE A 448 17.16 34.43 -21.27
CA ILE A 448 16.94 33.54 -20.12
C ILE A 448 16.82 32.09 -20.59
N VAL A 449 16.10 31.83 -21.67
CA VAL A 449 15.95 30.47 -22.23
C VAL A 449 17.25 29.97 -22.88
N GLU A 450 17.94 30.84 -23.63
CA GLU A 450 19.18 30.52 -24.33
C GLU A 450 20.37 30.31 -23.38
N ASP A 451 20.52 31.17 -22.38
CA ASP A 451 21.67 31.21 -21.48
C ASP A 451 21.51 30.26 -20.29
N GLY A 452 20.36 30.21 -19.60
CA GLY A 452 20.11 29.34 -18.44
C GLY A 452 21.20 29.29 -17.35
N ALA A 453 22.17 30.21 -17.34
CA ALA A 453 23.49 30.02 -16.71
C ALA A 453 24.02 31.25 -15.97
N THR A 454 23.35 31.64 -14.88
CA THR A 454 24.09 32.18 -13.72
C THR A 454 24.52 31.10 -12.74
N LEU A 455 24.10 29.83 -12.91
CA LEU A 455 24.60 28.69 -12.11
C LEU A 455 24.88 27.47 -13.01
N ARG A 456 26.18 27.25 -13.30
CA ARG A 456 26.85 26.08 -13.91
C ARG A 456 26.01 25.07 -14.74
N THR A 457 26.41 24.96 -16.00
CA THR A 457 26.27 23.86 -16.99
C THR A 457 24.97 23.71 -17.80
N THR A 458 25.00 24.38 -18.97
CA THR A 458 24.29 24.15 -20.26
C THR A 458 22.83 24.63 -20.37
N GLY A 459 22.59 25.66 -21.20
CA GLY A 459 21.26 26.16 -21.59
C GLY A 459 20.43 25.16 -22.41
N ILE A 460 19.17 25.49 -22.71
CA ILE A 460 18.27 24.61 -23.49
C ILE A 460 18.25 25.05 -24.95
N ASP A 461 18.65 24.17 -25.87
CA ASP A 461 18.57 24.49 -27.31
C ASP A 461 17.10 24.43 -27.79
N ILE A 462 16.71 25.39 -28.64
CA ILE A 462 15.40 25.40 -29.32
C ILE A 462 15.11 24.09 -30.08
N VAL A 463 16.16 23.41 -30.57
CA VAL A 463 16.05 22.09 -31.22
C VAL A 463 15.59 21.04 -30.21
N GLU A 464 16.10 21.08 -28.97
CA GLU A 464 15.70 20.18 -27.89
C GLU A 464 14.26 20.45 -27.45
N LEU A 465 13.88 21.71 -27.27
CA LEU A 465 12.50 22.10 -26.95
C LEU A 465 11.52 21.59 -28.02
N ARG A 466 11.86 21.77 -29.30
CA ARG A 466 11.03 21.28 -30.42
C ARG A 466 10.92 19.76 -30.43
N ALA A 467 12.02 19.05 -30.17
CA ALA A 467 12.03 17.59 -30.12
C ALA A 467 11.16 17.06 -28.96
N VAL A 468 11.27 17.66 -27.77
CA VAL A 468 10.48 17.27 -26.59
C VAL A 468 9.00 17.61 -26.79
N GLU A 469 8.65 18.80 -27.29
CA GLU A 469 7.26 19.14 -27.62
C GLU A 469 6.66 18.13 -28.61
N LYS A 470 7.43 17.71 -29.60
CA LYS A 470 6.99 16.72 -30.59
C LYS A 470 6.85 15.32 -30.02
N LEU A 471 7.75 14.90 -29.12
CA LEU A 471 7.64 13.67 -28.34
C LEU A 471 6.30 13.63 -27.58
N LEU A 472 5.99 14.71 -26.84
CA LEU A 472 4.75 14.80 -26.05
C LEU A 472 3.51 14.73 -26.94
N ASN A 473 3.54 15.37 -28.11
CA ASN A 473 2.47 15.26 -29.11
C ASN A 473 2.28 13.84 -29.68
N VAL A 474 3.36 13.07 -29.84
CA VAL A 474 3.27 11.65 -30.25
C VAL A 474 2.69 10.81 -29.11
N ALA A 475 3.15 11.04 -27.88
CA ALA A 475 2.65 10.34 -26.69
C ALA A 475 1.15 10.60 -26.45
N GLU A 476 0.69 11.85 -26.53
CA GLU A 476 -0.72 12.23 -26.41
C GLU A 476 -1.60 11.53 -27.44
N ARG A 477 -1.20 11.56 -28.72
CA ARG A 477 -1.93 10.87 -29.80
C ARG A 477 -1.99 9.36 -29.59
N ARG A 478 -0.88 8.76 -29.12
CA ARG A 478 -0.81 7.33 -28.80
C ARG A 478 -1.74 6.99 -27.65
N LEU A 479 -1.71 7.78 -26.57
CA LEU A 479 -2.55 7.59 -25.40
C LEU A 479 -4.03 7.62 -25.78
N ILE A 480 -4.49 8.69 -26.44
CA ILE A 480 -5.90 8.83 -26.87
C ILE A 480 -6.31 7.63 -27.74
N LYS A 481 -5.50 7.29 -28.74
CA LYS A 481 -5.80 6.18 -29.66
C LYS A 481 -5.90 4.82 -28.93
N ALA A 482 -5.04 4.57 -27.95
CA ALA A 482 -5.07 3.34 -27.18
C ALA A 482 -6.24 3.32 -26.18
N SER A 483 -6.61 4.48 -25.63
CA SER A 483 -7.80 4.60 -24.78
C SER A 483 -9.09 4.35 -25.55
N GLU A 484 -9.20 4.77 -26.82
CA GLU A 484 -10.37 4.51 -27.67
C GLU A 484 -10.61 3.01 -27.97
N THR A 485 -9.57 2.17 -27.88
CA THR A 485 -9.73 0.72 -28.08
C THR A 485 -10.18 -0.01 -26.81
N ILE A 486 -10.21 0.66 -25.67
CA ILE A 486 -10.67 0.09 -24.41
C ILE A 486 -12.20 -0.04 -24.46
N ASP A 487 -12.71 -1.25 -24.23
CA ASP A 487 -14.13 -1.56 -24.36
C ASP A 487 -15.03 -0.63 -23.53
N ALA A 488 -14.61 -0.23 -22.33
CA ALA A 488 -15.34 0.71 -21.47
C ALA A 488 -15.56 2.08 -22.15
N VAL A 489 -14.57 2.56 -22.90
CA VAL A 489 -14.68 3.79 -23.71
C VAL A 489 -15.52 3.54 -24.96
N GLY A 490 -15.36 2.37 -25.58
CA GLY A 490 -16.14 1.96 -26.75
C GLY A 490 -17.64 1.70 -26.47
N LEU A 491 -18.05 1.51 -25.21
CA LEU A 491 -19.46 1.34 -24.82
C LEU A 491 -20.20 2.69 -24.74
N ILE A 492 -19.55 3.74 -24.24
CA ILE A 492 -20.07 5.13 -24.27
C ILE A 492 -20.37 5.52 -25.73
N HIS A 493 -19.45 5.21 -26.65
CA HIS A 493 -19.64 5.42 -28.09
C HIS A 493 -20.79 4.64 -28.72
N ARG A 494 -21.16 3.47 -28.17
CA ARG A 494 -22.14 2.55 -28.76
C ARG A 494 -23.55 2.72 -28.22
N PHE A 495 -23.71 3.13 -26.97
CA PHE A 495 -25.01 3.11 -26.29
C PHE A 495 -25.47 4.46 -25.75
N GLY A 496 -24.61 5.49 -25.69
CA GLY A 496 -24.99 6.81 -25.15
C GLY A 496 -25.54 6.73 -23.72
N ASP A 497 -25.17 5.68 -22.99
CA ASP A 497 -25.71 5.35 -21.69
C ASP A 497 -24.87 6.06 -20.62
N GLU A 498 -25.24 7.32 -20.35
CA GLU A 498 -24.64 8.20 -19.34
C GLU A 498 -24.89 7.69 -17.89
N ASP A 499 -25.85 6.78 -17.70
CA ASP A 499 -26.31 6.32 -16.38
C ASP A 499 -25.58 5.08 -15.84
N SER A 500 -24.70 4.44 -16.64
CA SER A 500 -23.86 3.36 -16.14
C SER A 500 -22.58 3.93 -15.53
N GLU A 501 -22.57 4.15 -14.21
CA GLU A 501 -21.36 4.56 -13.50
C GLU A 501 -20.21 3.61 -13.85
N PRO A 502 -19.09 4.13 -14.40
CA PRO A 502 -17.95 3.29 -14.69
C PRO A 502 -17.25 2.85 -13.40
N GLN A 503 -17.55 1.64 -12.94
CA GLN A 503 -17.09 1.14 -11.63
C GLN A 503 -15.65 0.58 -11.63
N SER A 504 -14.94 0.51 -12.77
CA SER A 504 -13.61 -0.13 -12.79
C SER A 504 -12.64 0.45 -13.81
N ARG A 505 -11.36 0.45 -13.44
CA ARG A 505 -10.22 0.78 -14.30
C ARG A 505 -10.11 -0.22 -15.45
N ALA A 506 -9.76 0.26 -16.64
CA ALA A 506 -9.57 -0.59 -17.82
C ALA A 506 -8.27 -0.23 -18.56
N VAL A 507 -7.65 -1.24 -19.19
CA VAL A 507 -6.27 -1.20 -19.68
C VAL A 507 -6.17 -1.73 -21.10
N GLU A 508 -5.34 -1.09 -21.91
CA GLU A 508 -4.89 -1.56 -23.22
C GLU A 508 -3.37 -1.74 -23.21
N SER A 509 -2.91 -2.91 -23.64
CA SER A 509 -1.48 -3.21 -23.69
C SER A 509 -0.80 -2.50 -24.87
N LEU A 510 0.33 -1.83 -24.61
CA LEU A 510 1.12 -1.17 -25.65
C LEU A 510 2.26 -2.03 -26.19
N VAL A 511 2.47 -3.22 -25.63
CA VAL A 511 3.46 -4.20 -26.09
C VAL A 511 2.84 -5.58 -26.12
N ASP A 512 3.18 -6.43 -27.08
CA ASP A 512 2.79 -7.84 -26.99
C ASP A 512 3.67 -8.52 -25.91
N PRO A 513 3.11 -8.94 -24.76
CA PRO A 513 3.90 -9.55 -23.70
C PRO A 513 4.58 -10.84 -24.18
N ASN A 514 3.98 -11.56 -25.14
CA ASN A 514 4.53 -12.78 -25.72
C ASN A 514 5.60 -12.51 -26.79
N ASN A 515 5.73 -11.27 -27.27
CA ASN A 515 6.68 -10.90 -28.31
C ASN A 515 7.38 -9.56 -28.06
N LEU A 516 8.12 -9.49 -26.96
CA LEU A 516 8.87 -8.30 -26.56
C LEU A 516 9.89 -7.80 -27.60
N SER A 517 10.30 -8.64 -28.56
CA SER A 517 11.25 -8.26 -29.63
C SER A 517 10.67 -7.21 -30.60
N TRP A 518 9.34 -7.11 -30.69
CA TRP A 518 8.66 -6.13 -31.53
C TRP A 518 8.71 -4.70 -30.95
N GLY A 519 9.07 -4.56 -29.67
CA GLY A 519 9.03 -3.30 -28.94
C GLY A 519 7.60 -2.80 -28.68
N ASP A 520 7.49 -1.73 -27.91
CA ASP A 520 6.20 -1.10 -27.59
C ASP A 520 5.73 -0.18 -28.74
N GLN A 521 4.42 0.11 -28.73
CA GLN A 521 3.76 0.93 -29.73
C GLN A 521 4.22 2.40 -29.72
N LEU A 522 4.51 2.96 -28.54
CA LEU A 522 4.92 4.37 -28.41
C LEU A 522 6.34 4.57 -28.99
N THR A 523 7.29 3.72 -28.60
CA THR A 523 8.65 3.75 -29.15
C THR A 523 8.66 3.53 -30.66
N ARG A 524 7.75 2.69 -31.19
CA ARG A 524 7.59 2.50 -32.64
C ARG A 524 7.07 3.75 -33.34
N ASP A 525 6.13 4.47 -32.74
CA ASP A 525 5.64 5.74 -33.31
C ASP A 525 6.74 6.81 -33.31
N ILE A 526 7.53 6.88 -32.24
CA ILE A 526 8.69 7.77 -32.15
C ILE A 526 9.70 7.45 -33.25
N LYS A 527 10.03 6.17 -33.47
CA LYS A 527 10.95 5.73 -34.53
C LYS A 527 10.42 5.94 -35.95
N ARG A 528 9.11 6.06 -36.13
CA ARG A 528 8.48 6.35 -37.43
C ARG A 528 8.55 7.83 -37.79
N ASP A 529 8.69 8.69 -36.78
CA ASP A 529 8.87 10.11 -37.00
C ASP A 529 10.33 10.40 -37.34
N GLU A 530 10.60 10.89 -38.55
CA GLU A 530 11.96 11.14 -39.06
C GLU A 530 12.75 12.18 -38.24
N SER A 531 12.07 13.00 -37.44
CA SER A 531 12.72 14.02 -36.60
C SER A 531 12.87 13.62 -35.13
N LEU A 532 12.53 12.39 -34.76
CA LEU A 532 12.63 11.90 -33.38
C LEU A 532 13.49 10.65 -33.29
N SER A 533 13.99 10.39 -32.07
CA SER A 533 14.64 9.13 -31.72
C SER A 533 14.42 8.82 -30.24
N VAL A 534 14.78 7.60 -29.82
CA VAL A 534 14.68 7.18 -28.41
C VAL A 534 15.55 8.06 -27.49
N SER A 535 16.62 8.68 -28.01
CA SER A 535 17.45 9.58 -27.20
C SER A 535 16.69 10.83 -26.75
N VAL A 536 15.64 11.25 -27.49
CA VAL A 536 14.79 12.37 -27.10
C VAL A 536 14.04 12.06 -25.81
N MET A 537 13.53 10.83 -25.67
CA MET A 537 12.88 10.36 -24.44
C MET A 537 13.84 10.38 -23.25
N GLN A 538 15.09 9.94 -23.46
CA GLN A 538 16.13 9.96 -22.43
C GLN A 538 16.52 11.38 -22.01
N SER A 539 16.51 12.33 -22.96
CA SER A 539 16.83 13.73 -22.69
C SER A 539 15.67 14.55 -22.11
N ALA A 540 14.44 14.02 -22.13
CA ALA A 540 13.24 14.76 -21.74
C ALA A 540 13.31 15.25 -20.29
N GLU A 541 13.77 14.42 -19.36
CA GLU A 541 13.98 14.80 -17.95
C GLU A 541 14.90 16.01 -17.81
N ARG A 542 16.06 15.99 -18.47
CA ARG A 542 17.02 17.10 -18.43
C ARG A 542 16.40 18.40 -18.95
N VAL A 543 15.65 18.34 -20.05
CA VAL A 543 14.97 19.52 -20.62
C VAL A 543 13.91 20.04 -19.65
N MET A 544 13.08 19.16 -19.09
CA MET A 544 12.02 19.54 -18.15
C MET A 544 12.57 20.13 -16.83
N ASN A 545 13.66 19.59 -16.30
CA ASN A 545 14.29 20.13 -15.10
C ASN A 545 14.86 21.54 -15.35
N ARG A 546 15.41 21.79 -16.54
CA ARG A 546 15.90 23.15 -16.88
C ARG A 546 14.77 24.14 -17.09
N LEU A 547 13.60 23.69 -17.54
CA LEU A 547 12.45 24.57 -17.65
C LEU A 547 12.06 25.14 -16.28
N GLU A 548 12.20 24.39 -15.19
CA GLU A 548 11.96 24.93 -13.84
C GLU A 548 12.81 26.18 -13.57
N ASN A 549 14.11 26.14 -13.88
CA ASN A 549 14.99 27.29 -13.73
C ASN A 549 14.61 28.46 -14.65
N VAL A 550 14.18 28.18 -15.88
CA VAL A 550 13.73 29.20 -16.84
C VAL A 550 12.49 29.92 -16.31
N PHE A 551 11.50 29.17 -15.81
CA PHE A 551 10.27 29.75 -15.28
C PHE A 551 10.49 30.48 -13.95
N ALA A 552 11.40 30.00 -13.09
CA ALA A 552 11.83 30.72 -11.91
C ALA A 552 12.46 32.08 -12.27
N ALA A 553 13.36 32.09 -13.26
CA ALA A 553 13.96 33.33 -13.76
C ALA A 553 12.93 34.27 -14.41
N PHE A 554 11.91 33.74 -15.10
CA PHE A 554 10.81 34.57 -15.61
C PHE A 554 10.01 35.23 -14.51
N ALA A 555 9.76 34.54 -13.39
CA ALA A 555 9.06 35.09 -12.24
C ALA A 555 9.90 36.17 -11.55
N GLU A 556 11.20 35.93 -11.36
CA GLU A 556 12.14 36.92 -10.77
C GLU A 556 12.24 38.22 -11.57
N HIS A 557 11.98 38.17 -12.87
CA HIS A 557 12.06 39.31 -13.79
C HIS A 557 10.69 39.85 -14.24
N ASP A 558 9.59 39.48 -13.57
CA ASP A 558 8.22 39.92 -13.90
C ASP A 558 7.79 39.62 -15.36
N ILE A 559 8.40 38.62 -16.00
CA ILE A 559 8.11 38.22 -17.39
C ILE A 559 6.89 37.30 -17.43
N LEU A 560 6.87 36.28 -16.57
CA LEU A 560 5.81 35.29 -16.47
C LEU A 560 5.91 34.55 -15.12
N ASP A 561 4.89 34.69 -14.29
CA ASP A 561 4.76 33.94 -13.04
C ASP A 561 3.98 32.64 -13.27
N ARG A 562 4.69 31.51 -13.31
CA ARG A 562 4.14 30.17 -13.54
C ARG A 562 5.11 29.11 -13.05
N THR A 563 4.63 28.16 -12.25
CA THR A 563 5.40 26.97 -11.88
C THR A 563 5.20 25.85 -12.90
N PRO A 564 6.25 25.39 -13.61
CA PRO A 564 6.13 24.27 -14.55
C PRO A 564 5.95 22.94 -13.81
N GLN A 565 5.21 22.01 -14.42
CA GLN A 565 4.86 20.71 -13.80
C GLN A 565 5.38 19.52 -14.62
N GLY A 566 6.43 19.75 -15.43
CA GLY A 566 6.93 18.79 -16.41
C GLY A 566 7.98 17.78 -15.91
N GLN A 567 8.52 17.93 -14.70
CA GLN A 567 9.64 17.10 -14.23
C GLN A 567 9.29 15.62 -14.17
N ALA A 568 8.15 15.28 -13.54
CA ALA A 568 7.66 13.90 -13.47
C ALA A 568 7.44 13.29 -14.87
N VAL A 569 6.97 14.11 -15.82
CA VAL A 569 6.80 13.69 -17.22
C VAL A 569 8.14 13.36 -17.87
N GLY A 570 9.15 14.22 -17.66
CA GLY A 570 10.49 13.99 -18.17
C GLY A 570 11.13 12.71 -17.60
N ALA A 571 11.03 12.51 -16.28
CA ALA A 571 11.50 11.31 -15.59
C ALA A 571 10.80 10.04 -16.11
N PHE A 572 9.47 10.09 -16.30
CA PHE A 572 8.69 8.99 -16.88
C PHE A 572 9.18 8.59 -18.27
N PHE A 573 9.44 9.53 -19.17
CA PHE A 573 9.93 9.20 -20.52
C PHE A 573 11.36 8.66 -20.51
N ARG A 574 12.23 9.15 -19.61
CA ARG A 574 13.56 8.56 -19.41
C ARG A 574 13.43 7.11 -18.94
N GLN A 575 12.58 6.85 -17.95
CA GLN A 575 12.31 5.50 -17.45
C GLN A 575 11.74 4.61 -18.55
N TRP A 576 10.75 5.08 -19.33
CA TRP A 576 10.18 4.33 -20.46
C TRP A 576 11.25 3.91 -21.47
N ALA A 577 12.21 4.79 -21.75
CA ALA A 577 13.29 4.50 -22.69
C ALA A 577 14.35 3.51 -22.17
N GLN A 578 14.45 3.34 -20.85
CA GLN A 578 15.49 2.54 -20.20
C GLN A 578 14.96 1.23 -19.61
N ALA A 579 13.67 1.17 -19.27
CA ALA A 579 13.05 0.06 -18.57
C ALA A 579 13.01 -1.20 -19.46
N PRO A 580 13.45 -2.36 -18.95
CA PRO A 580 13.29 -3.60 -19.69
C PRO A 580 11.81 -4.00 -19.73
N HIS A 581 11.24 -4.10 -20.93
CA HIS A 581 9.81 -4.44 -21.11
C HIS A 581 9.40 -5.83 -20.59
N ALA A 582 10.38 -6.65 -20.19
CA ALA A 582 10.15 -7.93 -19.53
C ALA A 582 9.81 -7.79 -18.03
N VAL A 583 10.11 -6.64 -17.43
CA VAL A 583 9.90 -6.33 -16.01
C VAL A 583 8.89 -5.20 -15.85
N TYR A 584 8.87 -4.25 -16.77
CA TYR A 584 7.88 -3.18 -16.81
C TYR A 584 7.02 -3.36 -18.05
N HIS A 585 5.71 -3.38 -17.92
CA HIS A 585 4.78 -3.57 -19.02
C HIS A 585 4.20 -2.22 -19.46
N PRO A 586 4.57 -1.70 -20.65
CA PRO A 586 3.94 -0.54 -21.27
C PRO A 586 2.45 -0.75 -21.52
N GLU A 587 1.62 0.14 -20.99
CA GLU A 587 0.18 0.13 -21.19
C GLU A 587 -0.42 1.53 -21.25
N ALA A 588 -1.62 1.61 -21.82
CA ALA A 588 -2.50 2.77 -21.70
C ALA A 588 -3.68 2.36 -20.82
N ARG A 589 -4.11 3.24 -19.93
CA ARG A 589 -5.18 2.95 -18.97
C ARG A 589 -6.15 4.11 -18.89
N VAL A 590 -7.39 3.82 -18.54
CA VAL A 590 -8.42 4.83 -18.24
C VAL A 590 -8.92 4.63 -16.82
N ILE A 591 -8.94 5.73 -16.06
CA ILE A 591 -9.43 5.78 -14.68
C ILE A 591 -10.74 6.56 -14.67
N PRO A 592 -11.81 6.07 -14.01
CA PRO A 592 -13.05 6.84 -13.87
C PRO A 592 -12.78 8.19 -13.20
N SER A 593 -13.35 9.27 -13.73
CA SER A 593 -13.22 10.62 -13.17
C SER A 593 -14.42 11.46 -13.56
N GLN A 594 -14.92 12.31 -12.68
CA GLN A 594 -15.91 13.34 -13.02
C GLN A 594 -15.21 14.70 -13.09
N LYS A 595 -15.38 15.43 -14.19
CA LYS A 595 -14.73 16.72 -14.40
C LYS A 595 -15.77 17.77 -14.73
N GLU A 596 -15.71 18.91 -14.06
CA GLU A 596 -16.64 20.02 -14.29
C GLU A 596 -16.43 20.71 -15.65
N SER A 597 -15.20 20.69 -16.17
CA SER A 597 -14.87 21.25 -17.49
C SER A 597 -13.63 20.60 -18.09
N PHE A 598 -13.62 20.44 -19.42
CA PHE A 598 -12.44 20.02 -20.18
C PHE A 598 -12.42 20.67 -21.57
N PRO A 599 -11.25 20.81 -22.22
CA PRO A 599 -11.18 21.48 -23.52
C PRO A 599 -11.91 20.71 -24.64
N ASP A 600 -12.75 21.40 -25.42
CA ASP A 600 -13.56 20.86 -26.55
C ASP A 600 -12.77 20.10 -27.63
N GLN A 601 -11.45 20.24 -27.65
CA GLN A 601 -10.56 19.57 -28.61
C GLN A 601 -10.40 18.06 -28.34
N PHE A 602 -10.83 17.58 -27.17
CA PHE A 602 -10.76 16.16 -26.81
C PHE A 602 -12.07 15.42 -27.09
N PRO A 603 -12.00 14.09 -27.29
CA PRO A 603 -13.21 13.27 -27.34
C PRO A 603 -14.05 13.41 -26.07
N ALA A 604 -15.38 13.41 -26.21
CA ALA A 604 -16.33 13.57 -25.10
C ALA A 604 -16.13 12.56 -23.96
N TRP A 605 -15.64 11.35 -24.26
CA TRP A 605 -15.43 10.32 -23.24
C TRP A 605 -14.40 10.72 -22.16
N VAL A 606 -13.52 11.70 -22.42
CA VAL A 606 -12.54 12.21 -21.46
C VAL A 606 -13.21 12.94 -20.29
N GLU A 607 -14.49 13.33 -20.42
CA GLU A 607 -15.30 13.88 -19.32
C GLU A 607 -15.45 12.88 -18.17
N HIS A 608 -15.66 11.61 -18.51
CA HIS A 608 -15.93 10.53 -17.55
C HIS A 608 -14.69 9.71 -17.20
N TRP A 609 -13.58 9.92 -17.93
CA TRP A 609 -12.37 9.12 -17.80
C TRP A 609 -11.10 9.96 -17.91
N THR A 610 -10.12 9.63 -17.07
CA THR A 610 -8.76 10.17 -17.16
C THR A 610 -7.84 9.12 -17.78
N PRO A 611 -7.38 9.33 -19.02
CA PRO A 611 -6.43 8.43 -19.66
C PRO A 611 -5.00 8.67 -19.15
N GLU A 612 -4.25 7.59 -18.96
CA GLU A 612 -2.86 7.60 -18.53
C GLU A 612 -1.98 6.64 -19.35
N LEU A 613 -0.74 7.03 -19.61
CA LEU A 613 0.32 6.11 -20.02
C LEU A 613 0.96 5.53 -18.75
N ARG A 614 1.19 4.22 -18.73
CA ARG A 614 1.71 3.53 -17.54
C ARG A 614 2.80 2.54 -17.90
N LEU A 615 3.81 2.47 -17.04
CA LEU A 615 4.80 1.40 -16.96
C LEU A 615 4.43 0.51 -15.78
N PHE A 616 3.65 -0.53 -16.04
CA PHE A 616 3.19 -1.45 -15.01
C PHE A 616 4.35 -2.33 -14.51
N ASN A 617 4.68 -2.25 -13.23
CA ASN A 617 5.79 -2.97 -12.64
C ASN A 617 5.40 -4.44 -12.37
N CYS A 618 5.88 -5.37 -13.21
CA CYS A 618 5.56 -6.79 -13.09
C CYS A 618 6.29 -7.46 -11.91
N ILE A 619 7.53 -7.05 -11.63
CA ILE A 619 8.37 -7.56 -10.53
C ILE A 619 9.05 -6.37 -9.83
N PRO A 620 8.53 -5.91 -8.68
CA PRO A 620 8.97 -4.66 -8.02
C PRO A 620 10.29 -4.80 -7.25
N ARG A 621 11.14 -5.76 -7.62
CA ARG A 621 12.37 -6.10 -6.88
C ARG A 621 13.34 -4.93 -6.79
N ARG A 622 13.38 -4.10 -7.84
CA ARG A 622 14.31 -2.97 -7.96
C ARG A 622 13.96 -1.85 -6.99
N GLU A 623 12.68 -1.48 -6.93
CA GLU A 623 12.17 -0.43 -6.05
C GLU A 623 12.12 -0.92 -4.60
N LEU A 624 11.72 -2.17 -4.35
CA LEU A 624 11.71 -2.73 -3.00
C LEU A 624 13.10 -2.90 -2.42
N ARG A 625 14.08 -3.33 -3.22
CA ARG A 625 15.50 -3.40 -2.79
C ARG A 625 16.02 -2.05 -2.33
N ARG A 626 15.65 -0.97 -3.03
CA ARG A 626 15.96 0.40 -2.59
C ARG A 626 15.32 0.70 -1.24
N VAL A 627 14.03 0.48 -1.10
CA VAL A 627 13.31 0.71 0.16
C VAL A 627 13.98 -0.02 1.33
N PHE A 628 14.37 -1.29 1.14
CA PHE A 628 15.08 -2.05 2.18
C PHE A 628 16.52 -1.57 2.38
N SER A 629 17.24 -1.14 1.34
CA SER A 629 18.59 -0.60 1.50
C SER A 629 18.65 0.69 2.34
N GLU A 630 17.58 1.50 2.30
CA GLU A 630 17.46 2.74 3.07
C GLU A 630 17.17 2.49 4.56
N LEU A 631 16.79 1.27 4.94
CA LEU A 631 16.46 0.90 6.32
C LEU A 631 17.62 0.19 7.01
N GLY A 632 17.56 0.10 8.34
CA GLY A 632 18.60 -0.52 9.15
C GLY A 632 18.61 -2.05 9.18
N GLY A 633 17.54 -2.69 8.70
CA GLY A 633 17.30 -4.13 8.81
C GLY A 633 15.86 -4.39 9.23
N GLY A 634 15.48 -5.65 9.43
CA GLY A 634 14.12 -5.94 9.87
C GLY A 634 13.66 -7.38 9.76
N VAL A 635 12.35 -7.55 9.90
CA VAL A 635 11.67 -8.85 9.82
C VAL A 635 10.47 -8.78 8.89
N LEU A 636 10.33 -9.79 8.03
CA LEU A 636 9.20 -10.00 7.13
C LEU A 636 8.44 -11.25 7.56
N MET A 637 7.22 -11.07 8.08
CA MET A 637 6.43 -12.14 8.69
C MET A 637 5.20 -12.45 7.85
N SER A 638 4.83 -13.72 7.75
CA SER A 638 3.51 -14.12 7.24
C SER A 638 3.16 -15.57 7.61
N ALA A 639 1.89 -15.94 7.47
CA ALA A 639 1.45 -17.33 7.58
C ALA A 639 1.87 -18.21 6.40
N THR A 640 2.11 -17.62 5.22
CA THR A 640 2.24 -18.37 3.97
C THR A 640 3.30 -17.75 3.04
N LEU A 641 4.59 -17.93 3.34
CA LEU A 641 5.68 -17.48 2.47
C LEU A 641 6.12 -18.56 1.49
N ARG A 642 5.99 -19.85 1.82
CA ARG A 642 6.48 -20.94 0.97
C ARG A 642 5.64 -21.18 -0.30
N PRO A 643 6.28 -21.56 -1.43
CA PRO A 643 7.74 -21.51 -1.69
C PRO A 643 8.30 -20.09 -1.57
N LYS A 644 9.45 -19.94 -0.93
CA LYS A 644 9.97 -18.61 -0.51
C LYS A 644 10.76 -17.94 -1.64
N GLU A 645 11.19 -18.71 -2.61
CA GLU A 645 12.09 -18.30 -3.70
C GLU A 645 11.41 -17.28 -4.62
N PRO A 646 10.18 -17.50 -5.13
CA PRO A 646 9.47 -16.46 -5.90
C PRO A 646 9.24 -15.18 -5.10
N PHE A 647 8.95 -15.31 -3.80
CA PHE A 647 8.75 -14.17 -2.93
C PHE A 647 10.03 -13.36 -2.74
N ARG A 648 11.15 -14.02 -2.42
CA ARG A 648 12.47 -13.37 -2.24
C ARG A 648 12.93 -12.68 -3.52
N GLU A 649 12.69 -13.31 -4.66
CA GLU A 649 12.93 -12.75 -5.98
C GLU A 649 12.10 -11.49 -6.20
N ALA A 650 10.79 -11.57 -5.95
CA ALA A 650 9.85 -10.48 -6.18
C ALA A 650 10.20 -9.19 -5.43
N ILE A 651 10.73 -9.34 -4.21
CA ILE A 651 11.04 -8.22 -3.33
C ILE A 651 12.53 -7.82 -3.36
N GLY A 652 13.38 -8.61 -4.02
CA GLY A 652 14.81 -8.34 -4.17
C GLY A 652 15.62 -8.36 -2.87
N ILE A 653 15.11 -8.98 -1.80
CA ILE A 653 15.66 -8.89 -0.43
C ILE A 653 17.08 -9.49 -0.32
N ASP A 654 17.37 -10.51 -1.12
CA ASP A 654 18.65 -11.23 -1.10
C ASP A 654 19.80 -10.45 -1.73
N ALA A 655 19.48 -9.36 -2.42
CA ALA A 655 20.43 -8.48 -3.10
C ALA A 655 20.44 -7.07 -2.49
N VAL A 656 19.91 -6.90 -1.27
CA VAL A 656 20.04 -5.63 -0.55
C VAL A 656 21.51 -5.43 -0.17
N PRO A 657 22.17 -4.36 -0.61
CA PRO A 657 23.59 -4.13 -0.37
C PRO A 657 23.87 -3.76 1.10
N GLN A 658 25.08 -4.07 1.59
CA GLN A 658 25.57 -3.54 2.87
C GLN A 658 25.56 -2.00 2.86
N LEU A 659 25.42 -1.40 4.05
CA LEU A 659 25.42 0.06 4.19
C LEU A 659 26.73 0.66 3.66
N GLY A 660 26.63 1.75 2.88
CA GLY A 660 27.78 2.47 2.29
C GLY A 660 28.49 1.78 1.12
N GLU A 661 28.24 0.50 0.82
CA GLU A 661 28.91 -0.21 -0.28
C GLU A 661 28.64 0.42 -1.65
N LEU A 662 27.38 0.80 -1.92
CA LEU A 662 27.02 1.45 -3.19
C LEU A 662 27.69 2.83 -3.34
N ASP A 663 27.87 3.58 -2.25
CA ASP A 663 28.47 4.92 -2.26
C ASP A 663 29.95 4.89 -2.64
N THR A 664 30.65 3.81 -2.28
CA THR A 664 32.05 3.63 -2.68
C THR A 664 32.24 3.36 -4.17
N LYS A 665 31.24 2.76 -4.85
CA LYS A 665 31.29 2.46 -6.29
C LYS A 665 30.84 3.62 -7.18
N VAL A 666 30.06 4.56 -6.68
CA VAL A 666 29.35 5.60 -7.47
C VAL A 666 30.07 6.96 -7.48
N GLN A 667 31.31 7.06 -6.96
CA GLN A 667 32.11 8.30 -6.83
C GLN A 667 32.46 9.07 -8.15
N SER A 668 31.75 8.89 -9.27
CA SER A 668 32.12 9.50 -10.57
C SER A 668 31.03 10.19 -11.39
N THR A 669 29.84 10.54 -10.88
CA THR A 669 28.90 11.44 -11.59
C THR A 669 27.92 12.17 -10.66
N ASP A 670 27.48 13.37 -11.04
CA ASP A 670 26.39 14.17 -10.42
C ASP A 670 25.00 13.45 -10.41
N ASP A 671 24.95 12.16 -10.77
CA ASP A 671 23.75 11.33 -10.98
C ASP A 671 23.32 10.51 -9.74
N GLU A 672 24.02 10.65 -8.61
CA GLU A 672 23.82 9.81 -7.40
C GLU A 672 22.38 9.91 -6.85
N MET A 673 21.77 11.09 -6.90
CA MET A 673 20.38 11.33 -6.45
C MET A 673 19.34 10.76 -7.43
N THR A 674 19.55 10.90 -8.74
CA THR A 674 18.61 10.49 -9.79
C THR A 674 18.62 8.98 -10.04
N LEU A 675 19.78 8.32 -9.85
CA LEU A 675 19.91 6.86 -9.93
C LEU A 675 19.20 6.17 -8.76
N ARG A 676 19.37 6.67 -7.53
CA ARG A 676 18.66 6.17 -6.34
C ARG A 676 17.15 6.37 -6.46
N MET A 677 16.69 7.49 -7.03
CA MET A 677 15.26 7.78 -7.21
C MET A 677 14.50 6.69 -7.98
N ASN A 678 15.17 5.99 -8.90
CA ASN A 678 14.54 4.97 -9.73
C ASN A 678 14.74 3.53 -9.20
N GLY A 679 15.25 3.31 -7.98
CA GLY A 679 15.48 1.98 -7.41
C GLY A 679 16.88 1.40 -7.68
N ILE A 680 17.19 0.24 -7.10
CA ILE A 680 18.53 -0.40 -7.20
C ILE A 680 18.47 -1.53 -8.24
N THR A 681 19.19 -1.38 -9.36
CA THR A 681 19.21 -2.38 -10.45
C THR A 681 20.11 -3.57 -10.11
N ASP A 682 20.04 -4.64 -10.91
CA ASP A 682 20.91 -5.81 -10.72
C ASP A 682 22.35 -5.53 -11.16
N GLU A 683 22.56 -4.66 -12.15
CA GLU A 683 23.90 -4.21 -12.54
C GLU A 683 24.58 -3.43 -11.40
N MET A 684 23.82 -2.65 -10.63
CA MET A 684 24.35 -1.91 -9.49
C MET A 684 24.79 -2.84 -8.35
N THR A 685 24.11 -3.97 -8.16
CA THR A 685 24.44 -4.93 -7.09
C THR A 685 25.47 -5.97 -7.52
N GLU A 686 25.90 -5.96 -8.78
CA GLU A 686 26.89 -6.92 -9.27
C GLU A 686 28.23 -6.76 -8.53
N GLY A 687 28.65 -7.86 -7.88
CA GLY A 687 29.85 -7.88 -7.04
C GLY A 687 29.79 -6.92 -5.84
N VAL A 688 28.61 -6.57 -5.35
CA VAL A 688 28.39 -5.87 -4.07
C VAL A 688 28.04 -6.91 -3.00
N GLU A 689 28.59 -6.77 -1.80
CA GLU A 689 28.23 -7.64 -0.68
C GLU A 689 26.79 -7.35 -0.21
N ALA A 690 25.97 -8.40 -0.13
CA ALA A 690 24.58 -8.30 0.29
C ALA A 690 24.41 -8.52 1.80
N ARG A 691 23.36 -7.93 2.37
CA ARG A 691 22.96 -8.15 3.76
C ARG A 691 22.44 -9.57 3.97
N PRO A 692 22.68 -10.18 5.14
CA PRO A 692 22.25 -11.55 5.38
C PRO A 692 20.72 -11.63 5.46
N THR A 693 20.18 -12.69 4.84
CA THR A 693 18.76 -13.00 4.91
C THR A 693 18.54 -14.37 5.55
N THR A 694 17.87 -14.40 6.70
CA THR A 694 17.59 -15.64 7.45
C THR A 694 16.12 -16.05 7.24
N PHE A 695 15.80 -17.34 7.21
CA PHE A 695 14.41 -17.82 7.10
C PHE A 695 14.12 -18.88 8.15
N ASP A 696 13.10 -18.63 8.98
CA ASP A 696 12.63 -19.57 10.01
C ASP A 696 11.12 -19.81 9.94
N ARG A 697 10.69 -20.90 10.59
CA ARG A 697 9.28 -21.27 10.68
C ARG A 697 8.83 -21.56 12.11
N PHE A 698 7.62 -21.16 12.47
CA PHE A 698 6.94 -21.71 13.65
C PHE A 698 6.23 -23.03 13.34
N PRO A 699 6.43 -24.07 14.19
CA PRO A 699 5.60 -25.27 14.15
C PRO A 699 4.13 -24.90 14.42
N LEU A 700 3.21 -25.66 13.81
CA LEU A 700 1.80 -25.58 14.18
C LEU A 700 1.64 -26.17 15.58
N ARG A 701 1.27 -25.33 16.55
CA ARG A 701 1.15 -25.70 17.97
C ARG A 701 -0.19 -26.31 18.35
N PHE A 702 -1.02 -26.63 17.36
CA PHE A 702 -2.34 -27.18 17.58
C PHE A 702 -2.20 -28.69 17.73
N SER A 703 -3.09 -29.33 18.50
CA SER A 703 -3.09 -30.78 18.58
C SER A 703 -3.70 -31.40 17.31
N PRO A 704 -3.07 -32.43 16.69
CA PRO A 704 -3.66 -33.11 15.54
C PRO A 704 -5.04 -33.69 15.83
N GLU A 705 -5.32 -34.09 17.07
CA GLU A 705 -6.63 -34.65 17.47
C GLU A 705 -7.76 -33.61 17.42
N ASN A 706 -7.44 -32.32 17.62
CA ASN A 706 -8.40 -31.22 17.56
C ASN A 706 -8.66 -30.72 16.14
N ARG A 707 -8.19 -31.41 15.10
CA ARG A 707 -8.42 -30.95 13.73
C ARG A 707 -8.63 -32.07 12.73
N LEU A 708 -9.73 -31.99 12.00
CA LEU A 708 -9.95 -32.80 10.81
C LEU A 708 -9.48 -32.02 9.59
N SER A 709 -8.52 -32.56 8.85
CA SER A 709 -7.99 -31.92 7.64
C SER A 709 -8.06 -32.86 6.46
N VAL A 710 -8.94 -32.57 5.51
CA VAL A 710 -9.27 -33.48 4.41
C VAL A 710 -9.19 -32.78 3.07
N VAL A 711 -8.77 -33.55 2.06
CA VAL A 711 -8.90 -33.17 0.65
C VAL A 711 -10.02 -34.01 0.06
N VAL A 712 -11.03 -33.38 -0.49
CA VAL A 712 -12.12 -34.08 -1.17
C VAL A 712 -11.73 -34.21 -2.63
N ASP A 713 -11.54 -35.45 -3.09
CA ASP A 713 -11.11 -35.72 -4.46
C ASP A 713 -12.29 -35.51 -5.42
N LEU A 714 -12.30 -34.34 -6.06
CA LEU A 714 -13.34 -33.90 -6.97
C LEU A 714 -12.70 -33.40 -8.27
N PRO A 715 -13.34 -33.60 -9.44
CA PRO A 715 -12.84 -33.03 -10.70
C PRO A 715 -12.51 -31.55 -10.55
N LYS A 716 -11.45 -31.06 -11.22
CA LYS A 716 -11.02 -29.65 -11.15
C LYS A 716 -12.21 -28.71 -11.29
N PHE A 717 -12.42 -27.80 -10.34
CA PHE A 717 -13.46 -26.80 -10.50
C PHE A 717 -12.98 -25.69 -11.45
N THR A 718 -13.36 -25.77 -12.72
CA THR A 718 -12.93 -24.81 -13.77
C THR A 718 -14.12 -24.28 -14.56
N LYS A 719 -13.95 -23.13 -15.23
CA LYS A 719 -14.96 -22.59 -16.15
C LYS A 719 -15.36 -23.58 -17.25
N ALA A 720 -14.43 -24.46 -17.67
CA ALA A 720 -14.65 -25.38 -18.78
C ALA A 720 -15.58 -26.57 -18.46
N ASN A 721 -15.67 -26.98 -17.19
CA ASN A 721 -16.42 -28.18 -16.79
C ASN A 721 -17.51 -27.94 -15.74
N ARG A 722 -17.45 -26.84 -14.96
CA ARG A 722 -18.46 -26.56 -13.92
C ARG A 722 -19.83 -26.16 -14.48
N GLY A 723 -19.90 -25.71 -15.72
CA GLY A 723 -21.15 -25.23 -16.33
C GLY A 723 -21.76 -24.01 -15.63
N GLU A 724 -22.99 -23.68 -16.04
CA GLU A 724 -23.78 -22.55 -15.52
C GLU A 724 -24.18 -22.74 -14.05
N ARG A 725 -24.58 -21.64 -13.41
CA ARG A 725 -24.92 -21.56 -11.97
C ARG A 725 -26.34 -22.04 -11.68
N GLU A 726 -26.69 -23.21 -12.18
CA GLU A 726 -28.01 -23.82 -11.98
C GLU A 726 -28.21 -24.26 -10.53
N THR A 727 -29.42 -24.14 -9.99
CA THR A 727 -29.82 -24.67 -8.68
C THR A 727 -30.60 -25.99 -8.79
N ASP A 728 -31.17 -26.28 -9.97
CA ASP A 728 -31.78 -27.57 -10.27
C ASP A 728 -30.70 -28.63 -10.57
N HIS A 729 -30.69 -29.70 -9.78
CA HIS A 729 -29.80 -30.84 -9.94
C HIS A 729 -29.84 -31.47 -11.34
N GLN A 730 -30.98 -31.46 -12.04
CA GLN A 730 -31.09 -32.03 -13.38
C GLN A 730 -30.42 -31.17 -14.47
N ALA A 731 -30.27 -29.87 -14.21
CA ALA A 731 -29.63 -28.93 -15.13
C ALA A 731 -28.13 -28.76 -14.87
N MET A 732 -27.65 -29.20 -13.69
CA MET A 732 -26.22 -29.14 -13.34
C MET A 732 -25.37 -30.08 -14.19
N THR A 733 -24.14 -29.66 -14.45
CA THR A 733 -23.09 -30.58 -14.93
C THR A 733 -22.72 -31.60 -13.85
N ASP A 734 -22.18 -32.75 -14.23
CA ASP A 734 -21.68 -33.76 -13.26
C ASP A 734 -20.66 -33.14 -12.28
N THR A 735 -19.80 -32.24 -12.75
CA THR A 735 -18.86 -31.53 -11.86
C THR A 735 -19.63 -30.70 -10.84
N ARG A 736 -20.51 -29.77 -11.26
CA ARG A 736 -21.25 -28.91 -10.32
C ARG A 736 -22.13 -29.69 -9.37
N GLU A 737 -22.77 -30.77 -9.84
CA GLU A 737 -23.61 -31.63 -8.99
C GLU A 737 -22.80 -32.27 -7.86
N ARG A 738 -21.57 -32.73 -8.12
CA ARG A 738 -20.70 -33.30 -7.07
C ARG A 738 -20.26 -32.26 -6.04
N TYR A 739 -19.90 -31.04 -6.48
CA TYR A 739 -19.59 -29.95 -5.56
C TYR A 739 -20.81 -29.52 -4.74
N ALA A 740 -21.99 -29.46 -5.35
CA ALA A 740 -23.26 -29.17 -4.66
C ALA A 740 -23.56 -30.20 -3.57
N LYS A 741 -23.31 -31.50 -3.83
CA LYS A 741 -23.44 -32.57 -2.82
C LYS A 741 -22.49 -32.38 -1.64
N VAL A 742 -21.23 -31.98 -1.88
CA VAL A 742 -20.25 -31.69 -0.82
C VAL A 742 -20.66 -30.47 0.01
N ILE A 743 -21.07 -29.40 -0.66
CA ILE A 743 -21.59 -28.18 -0.02
C ILE A 743 -22.77 -28.53 0.89
N ALA A 744 -23.73 -29.31 0.39
CA ALA A 744 -24.92 -29.70 1.15
C ALA A 744 -24.59 -30.64 2.33
N GLN A 745 -23.55 -31.48 2.24
CA GLN A 745 -23.09 -32.30 3.36
C GLN A 745 -22.48 -31.42 4.46
N VAL A 746 -21.58 -30.50 4.09
CA VAL A 746 -20.91 -29.60 5.03
C VAL A 746 -21.91 -28.64 5.68
N ALA A 747 -22.84 -28.07 4.91
CA ALA A 747 -23.85 -27.13 5.42
C ALA A 747 -24.77 -27.72 6.51
N ARG A 748 -24.88 -29.05 6.60
CA ARG A 748 -25.68 -29.75 7.62
C ARG A 748 -24.92 -30.06 8.90
N THR A 749 -23.60 -29.89 8.94
CA THR A 749 -22.79 -30.16 10.15
C THR A 749 -22.92 -29.02 11.14
N ASP A 750 -22.71 -29.23 12.43
CA ASP A 750 -22.88 -28.21 13.48
C ASP A 750 -21.83 -27.08 13.46
N GLY A 751 -22.14 -26.01 14.19
CA GLY A 751 -21.30 -24.83 14.34
C GLY A 751 -21.32 -23.85 13.16
N ASN A 752 -20.48 -22.82 13.27
CA ASN A 752 -20.28 -21.79 12.25
C ASN A 752 -19.42 -22.32 11.08
N ILE A 753 -19.89 -22.13 9.86
CA ILE A 753 -19.27 -22.67 8.63
C ILE A 753 -18.90 -21.53 7.70
N LEU A 754 -17.67 -21.57 7.18
CA LEU A 754 -17.19 -20.71 6.10
C LEU A 754 -17.06 -21.53 4.80
N ILE A 755 -17.83 -21.15 3.77
CA ILE A 755 -17.71 -21.71 2.43
C ILE A 755 -17.02 -20.68 1.53
N ALA A 756 -15.77 -20.96 1.18
CA ALA A 756 -14.94 -20.07 0.37
C ALA A 756 -14.86 -20.57 -1.09
N MET A 757 -15.49 -19.82 -1.99
CA MET A 757 -15.59 -20.11 -3.43
C MET A 757 -14.54 -19.35 -4.24
N PRO A 758 -14.21 -19.75 -5.48
CA PRO A 758 -13.23 -19.04 -6.29
C PRO A 758 -13.58 -17.58 -6.66
N SER A 759 -14.86 -17.20 -6.59
CA SER A 759 -15.35 -15.86 -6.90
C SER A 759 -16.63 -15.54 -6.14
N TYR A 760 -16.94 -14.24 -5.97
CA TYR A 760 -18.17 -13.77 -5.33
C TYR A 760 -19.44 -14.31 -6.02
N ASP A 761 -19.48 -14.34 -7.34
CA ASP A 761 -20.62 -14.92 -8.06
C ASP A 761 -20.89 -16.39 -7.73
N GLU A 762 -19.83 -17.18 -7.49
CA GLU A 762 -19.98 -18.58 -7.12
C GLU A 762 -20.38 -18.70 -5.65
N ALA A 763 -19.95 -17.78 -4.78
CA ALA A 763 -20.42 -17.70 -3.39
C ALA A 763 -21.91 -17.33 -3.31
N ALA A 764 -22.37 -16.38 -4.14
CA ALA A 764 -23.78 -16.03 -4.26
C ALA A 764 -24.62 -17.23 -4.73
N TRP A 765 -24.14 -17.97 -5.75
CA TRP A 765 -24.79 -19.20 -6.21
C TRP A 765 -24.90 -20.25 -5.09
N VAL A 766 -23.86 -20.44 -4.26
CA VAL A 766 -23.93 -21.39 -3.14
C VAL A 766 -25.08 -21.03 -2.21
N SER A 767 -25.24 -19.76 -1.85
CA SER A 767 -26.33 -19.33 -0.98
C SER A 767 -27.70 -19.55 -1.61
N GLU A 768 -27.85 -19.27 -2.90
CA GLU A 768 -29.10 -19.53 -3.62
C GLU A 768 -29.42 -21.04 -3.64
N TYR A 769 -28.42 -21.87 -3.94
CA TYR A 769 -28.54 -23.33 -3.90
C TYR A 769 -28.92 -23.83 -2.50
N LEU A 770 -28.26 -23.35 -1.45
CA LEU A 770 -28.58 -23.72 -0.07
C LEU A 770 -30.01 -23.33 0.31
N GLY A 771 -30.52 -22.19 -0.20
CA GLY A 771 -31.91 -21.76 -0.03
C GLY A 771 -32.95 -22.69 -0.65
N THR A 772 -32.55 -23.53 -1.61
CA THR A 772 -33.44 -24.59 -2.17
C THR A 772 -33.52 -25.84 -1.29
N LEU A 773 -32.61 -25.97 -0.33
CA LEU A 773 -32.51 -27.13 0.57
C LEU A 773 -33.21 -26.83 1.90
N SER A 774 -33.68 -27.88 2.58
CA SER A 774 -34.18 -27.78 3.95
C SER A 774 -33.02 -27.71 4.96
N ILE A 775 -32.37 -26.54 5.04
CA ILE A 775 -31.28 -26.25 5.99
C ILE A 775 -31.75 -25.14 6.93
N GLU A 776 -31.75 -25.40 8.24
CA GLU A 776 -32.28 -24.48 9.25
C GLU A 776 -31.32 -23.33 9.60
N LYS A 777 -30.05 -23.45 9.19
CA LYS A 777 -29.01 -22.47 9.49
C LYS A 777 -29.16 -21.20 8.65
N PRO A 778 -29.02 -19.99 9.23
CA PRO A 778 -28.96 -18.77 8.45
C PRO A 778 -27.74 -18.77 7.53
N CYS A 779 -27.95 -18.36 6.27
CA CYS A 779 -26.91 -18.29 5.25
C CYS A 779 -26.65 -16.83 4.87
N PHE A 780 -25.43 -16.37 5.13
CA PHE A 780 -24.93 -15.04 4.84
C PHE A 780 -24.06 -15.08 3.58
N VAL A 781 -24.11 -14.00 2.79
CA VAL A 781 -23.34 -13.88 1.54
C VAL A 781 -22.49 -12.64 1.57
N ASP A 782 -21.19 -12.84 1.49
CA ASP A 782 -20.22 -11.77 1.32
C ASP A 782 -20.23 -11.24 -0.12
N LYS A 783 -19.95 -9.95 -0.26
CA LYS A 783 -19.88 -9.22 -1.53
C LYS A 783 -18.68 -8.29 -1.51
N SER A 784 -18.31 -7.74 -2.67
CA SER A 784 -17.36 -6.64 -2.69
C SER A 784 -18.06 -5.39 -2.12
N SER A 785 -17.84 -5.12 -0.84
CA SER A 785 -18.52 -4.06 -0.08
C SER A 785 -17.52 -3.19 0.68
N THR A 786 -18.04 -2.15 1.34
CA THR A 786 -17.23 -1.32 2.25
C THR A 786 -16.80 -2.10 3.49
N ALA A 787 -15.82 -1.57 4.23
CA ALA A 787 -15.33 -2.20 5.45
C ALA A 787 -16.42 -2.31 6.52
N ASP A 788 -17.29 -1.30 6.63
CA ASP A 788 -18.34 -1.24 7.65
C ASP A 788 -19.44 -2.28 7.36
N GLU A 789 -19.90 -2.38 6.12
CA GLU A 789 -20.84 -3.44 5.69
C GLU A 789 -20.27 -4.85 5.92
N THR A 790 -18.95 -5.03 5.70
CA THR A 790 -18.28 -6.31 5.96
C THR A 790 -18.25 -6.63 7.45
N ASP A 791 -18.00 -5.64 8.31
CA ASP A 791 -17.93 -5.83 9.76
C ASP A 791 -19.32 -6.07 10.37
N GLU A 792 -20.38 -5.43 9.86
CA GLU A 792 -21.78 -5.72 10.22
C GLU A 792 -22.17 -7.16 9.87
N LEU A 793 -21.89 -7.61 8.64
CA LEU A 793 -22.13 -8.98 8.19
C LEU A 793 -21.44 -10.02 9.11
N LEU A 794 -20.20 -9.74 9.49
CA LEU A 794 -19.43 -10.62 10.37
C LEU A 794 -19.99 -10.64 11.80
N ALA A 795 -20.47 -9.51 12.31
CA ALA A 795 -21.10 -9.44 13.62
C ALA A 795 -22.34 -10.34 13.68
N GLU A 796 -23.24 -10.23 12.69
CA GLU A 796 -24.44 -11.07 12.58
C GLU A 796 -24.09 -12.57 12.46
N PHE A 797 -23.07 -12.89 11.66
CA PHE A 797 -22.57 -14.26 11.52
C PHE A 797 -22.03 -14.83 12.84
N PHE A 798 -21.25 -14.04 13.60
CA PHE A 798 -20.70 -14.48 14.88
C PHE A 798 -21.77 -14.65 15.95
N GLU A 799 -22.74 -13.75 16.02
CA GLU A 799 -23.83 -13.80 17.01
C GLU A 799 -24.78 -14.98 16.80
N SER A 800 -24.94 -15.44 15.56
CA SER A 800 -25.85 -16.54 15.22
C SER A 800 -25.47 -17.89 15.84
N GLY A 801 -24.18 -18.15 16.09
CA GLY A 801 -23.68 -19.37 16.76
C GLY A 801 -23.95 -20.70 16.03
N GLY A 802 -24.38 -20.66 14.77
CA GLY A 802 -24.72 -21.82 13.94
C GLY A 802 -25.06 -21.43 12.50
N ALA A 803 -24.27 -20.54 11.91
CA ALA A 803 -24.53 -19.94 10.61
C ALA A 803 -23.60 -20.45 9.50
N ILE A 804 -23.95 -20.15 8.25
CA ILE A 804 -23.12 -20.38 7.07
C ILE A 804 -22.76 -19.00 6.48
N LEU A 805 -21.47 -18.77 6.22
CA LEU A 805 -20.99 -17.61 5.49
C LEU A 805 -20.38 -18.06 4.16
N CYS A 806 -20.97 -17.63 3.06
CA CYS A 806 -20.46 -17.86 1.71
C CYS A 806 -19.64 -16.64 1.27
N THR A 807 -18.38 -16.85 0.91
CA THR A 807 -17.46 -15.78 0.49
C THR A 807 -16.55 -16.22 -0.67
N SER A 808 -15.83 -15.26 -1.24
CA SER A 808 -14.77 -15.48 -2.21
C SER A 808 -13.43 -15.77 -1.52
N LEU A 809 -12.66 -16.73 -2.03
CA LEU A 809 -11.25 -16.97 -1.70
C LEU A 809 -10.33 -15.81 -2.09
N ARG A 810 -10.83 -14.85 -2.88
CA ARG A 810 -10.18 -13.57 -3.19
C ARG A 810 -10.70 -12.42 -2.32
N GLY A 811 -11.69 -12.70 -1.47
CA GLY A 811 -12.35 -11.70 -0.62
C GLY A 811 -11.58 -11.42 0.66
N THR A 812 -11.79 -10.22 1.21
CA THR A 812 -11.13 -9.70 2.41
C THR A 812 -11.40 -10.56 3.66
N ILE A 813 -12.56 -11.21 3.73
CA ILE A 813 -12.94 -12.08 4.86
C ILE A 813 -11.95 -13.24 5.05
N THR A 814 -11.45 -13.81 3.96
CA THR A 814 -10.50 -14.94 4.01
C THR A 814 -9.07 -14.52 4.39
N GLU A 815 -8.76 -13.23 4.34
CA GLU A 815 -7.44 -12.66 4.65
C GLU A 815 -7.37 -11.95 6.00
N GLY A 816 -8.36 -11.11 6.32
CA GLY A 816 -8.23 -10.08 7.35
C GLY A 816 -9.00 -10.33 8.64
N VAL A 817 -9.86 -11.36 8.69
CA VAL A 817 -10.83 -11.54 9.79
C VAL A 817 -10.29 -12.48 10.87
N ASP A 818 -10.60 -12.16 12.13
CA ASP A 818 -10.27 -12.98 13.28
C ASP A 818 -11.45 -13.84 13.74
N PHE A 819 -11.24 -15.15 13.75
CA PHE A 819 -12.27 -16.18 13.96
C PHE A 819 -11.98 -16.98 15.25
N ASN A 820 -11.50 -16.33 16.32
CA ASN A 820 -11.15 -17.01 17.58
C ASN A 820 -12.36 -17.57 18.32
N GLY A 821 -12.14 -18.67 19.06
CA GLY A 821 -13.15 -19.34 19.88
C GLY A 821 -14.23 -20.00 19.01
N GLU A 822 -15.49 -19.88 19.42
CA GLU A 822 -16.64 -20.50 18.75
C GLU A 822 -17.03 -19.84 17.41
N LYS A 823 -16.25 -18.85 16.95
CA LYS A 823 -16.60 -18.04 15.77
C LYS A 823 -16.53 -18.81 14.45
N LEU A 824 -15.71 -19.86 14.34
CA LEU A 824 -15.59 -20.67 13.13
C LEU A 824 -15.21 -22.11 13.44
N HIS A 825 -16.05 -23.05 13.02
CA HIS A 825 -15.87 -24.49 13.28
C HIS A 825 -15.39 -25.24 12.04
N THR A 826 -15.92 -24.90 10.86
CA THR A 826 -15.60 -25.58 9.61
C THR A 826 -15.28 -24.57 8.51
N CYS A 827 -14.18 -24.79 7.78
CA CYS A 827 -13.88 -24.08 6.54
C CYS A 827 -13.81 -25.05 5.36
N LEU A 828 -14.66 -24.80 4.36
CA LEU A 828 -14.67 -25.48 3.06
C LEU A 828 -14.12 -24.53 2.00
N SER A 829 -12.93 -24.82 1.48
CA SER A 829 -12.32 -24.08 0.37
C SER A 829 -12.47 -24.87 -0.93
N ILE A 830 -13.15 -24.27 -1.90
CA ILE A 830 -13.51 -24.92 -3.17
C ILE A 830 -12.66 -24.38 -4.31
N GLY A 831 -12.03 -25.28 -5.05
CA GLY A 831 -11.29 -24.95 -6.27
C GLY A 831 -9.99 -24.19 -6.02
N VAL A 832 -9.59 -23.40 -7.03
CA VAL A 832 -8.38 -22.56 -7.01
C VAL A 832 -8.76 -21.14 -7.43
N PRO A 833 -8.47 -20.12 -6.61
CA PRO A 833 -8.82 -18.73 -6.90
C PRO A 833 -7.81 -18.11 -7.87
N LEU A 834 -7.82 -18.58 -9.13
CA LEU A 834 -6.97 -18.01 -10.17
C LEU A 834 -7.44 -16.60 -10.50
N ALA A 835 -6.49 -15.67 -10.63
CA ALA A 835 -6.78 -14.36 -11.17
C ALA A 835 -7.33 -14.50 -12.62
N PRO A 836 -8.29 -13.64 -13.01
CA PRO A 836 -8.75 -13.56 -14.39
C PRO A 836 -7.56 -13.33 -15.35
N PRO A 837 -7.65 -13.85 -16.59
CA PRO A 837 -6.66 -13.49 -17.61
C PRO A 837 -6.73 -11.99 -17.90
N SER A 838 -5.57 -11.34 -17.94
CA SER A 838 -5.38 -9.95 -18.35
C SER A 838 -3.99 -9.79 -18.96
N SER A 839 -3.77 -8.74 -19.75
CA SER A 839 -2.45 -8.42 -20.30
C SER A 839 -1.40 -8.21 -19.20
N GLU A 840 -1.79 -7.54 -18.11
CA GLU A 840 -0.95 -7.36 -16.91
C GLU A 840 -0.54 -8.72 -16.32
N MET A 841 -1.48 -9.65 -16.14
CA MET A 841 -1.18 -10.95 -15.56
C MET A 841 -0.33 -11.82 -16.51
N ASP A 842 -0.55 -11.73 -17.82
CA ASP A 842 0.30 -12.41 -18.80
C ASP A 842 1.72 -11.84 -18.80
N ALA A 843 1.87 -10.52 -18.66
CA ALA A 843 3.17 -9.87 -18.49
C ALA A 843 3.88 -10.30 -17.21
N VAL A 844 3.16 -10.40 -16.08
CA VAL A 844 3.69 -10.89 -14.80
C VAL A 844 4.15 -12.35 -14.91
N GLU A 845 3.37 -13.23 -15.55
CA GLU A 845 3.78 -14.60 -15.82
C GLU A 845 5.10 -14.67 -16.59
N ILE A 846 5.24 -13.88 -17.65
CA ILE A 846 6.44 -13.84 -18.49
C ILE A 846 7.64 -13.27 -17.73
N ALA A 847 7.42 -12.25 -16.91
CA ALA A 847 8.45 -11.68 -16.05
C ALA A 847 9.01 -12.76 -15.10
N TYR A 848 8.13 -13.48 -14.42
CA TYR A 848 8.54 -14.57 -13.53
C TYR A 848 9.18 -15.75 -14.25
N GLN A 849 8.68 -16.09 -15.44
CA GLN A 849 9.27 -17.14 -16.26
C GLN A 849 10.75 -16.88 -16.57
N ARG A 850 11.14 -15.60 -16.65
CA ARG A 850 12.52 -15.17 -16.86
C ARG A 850 13.31 -15.02 -15.57
N ALA A 851 12.67 -14.53 -14.51
CA ALA A 851 13.33 -14.25 -13.24
C ALA A 851 13.56 -15.51 -12.39
N VAL A 852 12.61 -16.45 -12.37
CA VAL A 852 12.64 -17.64 -11.49
C VAL A 852 12.71 -18.92 -12.34
N THR A 853 13.92 -19.40 -12.57
CA THR A 853 14.21 -20.54 -13.46
C THR A 853 13.67 -21.88 -12.94
N GLU A 854 13.57 -22.06 -11.62
CA GLU A 854 13.18 -23.35 -11.01
C GLU A 854 11.67 -23.56 -10.88
N THR A 855 10.90 -22.48 -10.72
CA THR A 855 9.47 -22.56 -10.37
C THR A 855 8.55 -22.45 -11.59
N GLY A 856 8.97 -21.77 -12.66
CA GLY A 856 8.09 -21.48 -13.81
C GLY A 856 7.22 -20.24 -13.58
N GLY A 857 6.87 -19.55 -14.67
CA GLY A 857 6.17 -18.26 -14.61
C GLY A 857 4.73 -18.37 -14.13
N ARG A 858 3.99 -19.36 -14.64
CA ARG A 858 2.59 -19.63 -14.26
C ARG A 858 2.47 -20.04 -12.80
N GLU A 859 3.40 -20.84 -12.32
CA GLU A 859 3.48 -21.31 -10.95
C GLU A 859 3.72 -20.14 -10.00
N ALA A 860 4.76 -19.33 -10.27
CA ALA A 860 5.14 -18.19 -9.46
C ALA A 860 4.07 -17.08 -9.44
N ALA A 861 3.51 -16.73 -10.60
CA ALA A 861 2.57 -15.61 -10.74
C ALA A 861 1.11 -15.97 -10.37
N ARG A 862 0.68 -17.22 -10.62
CA ARG A 862 -0.73 -17.62 -10.41
C ARG A 862 -0.90 -18.70 -9.36
N LEU A 863 -0.27 -19.88 -9.55
CA LEU A 863 -0.61 -21.05 -8.74
C LEU A 863 -0.18 -20.93 -7.28
N ILE A 864 1.02 -20.40 -7.02
CA ILE A 864 1.53 -20.19 -5.66
C ILE A 864 0.70 -19.15 -4.92
N PRO A 865 0.46 -17.92 -5.44
CA PRO A 865 -0.43 -16.94 -4.81
C PRO A 865 -1.83 -17.49 -4.55
N SER A 866 -2.44 -18.18 -5.52
CA SER A 866 -3.77 -18.79 -5.34
C SER A 866 -3.76 -19.86 -4.24
N THR A 867 -2.71 -20.68 -4.17
CA THR A 867 -2.59 -21.69 -3.11
C THR A 867 -2.34 -21.07 -1.74
N ARG A 868 -1.62 -19.94 -1.66
CA ARG A 868 -1.46 -19.17 -0.41
C ARG A 868 -2.82 -18.68 0.11
N ARG A 869 -3.69 -18.13 -0.75
CA ARG A 869 -5.06 -17.71 -0.39
C ARG A 869 -5.89 -18.87 0.17
N VAL A 870 -5.82 -20.05 -0.46
CA VAL A 870 -6.47 -21.26 0.05
C VAL A 870 -5.89 -21.72 1.40
N ARG A 871 -4.57 -21.65 1.59
CA ARG A 871 -3.93 -21.97 2.88
C ARG A 871 -4.36 -20.99 3.97
N GLN A 872 -4.58 -19.73 3.62
CA GLN A 872 -5.04 -18.69 4.56
C GLN A 872 -6.48 -18.92 4.99
N SER A 873 -7.40 -19.22 4.07
CA SER A 873 -8.80 -19.50 4.39
C SER A 873 -8.93 -20.68 5.37
N VAL A 874 -8.31 -21.84 5.07
CA VAL A 874 -8.36 -22.99 6.00
C VAL A 874 -7.55 -22.77 7.28
N GLY A 875 -6.57 -21.86 7.25
CA GLY A 875 -5.84 -21.42 8.43
C GLY A 875 -6.70 -20.62 9.40
N ARG A 876 -7.86 -20.08 8.96
CA ARG A 876 -8.75 -19.28 9.82
C ARG A 876 -9.41 -20.08 10.92
N VAL A 877 -9.59 -21.39 10.71
CA VAL A 877 -10.20 -22.35 11.66
C VAL A 877 -9.30 -22.62 12.88
N ILE A 878 -8.00 -22.29 12.79
CA ILE A 878 -6.99 -22.77 13.73
C ILE A 878 -6.16 -21.58 14.23
N ARG A 879 -6.49 -21.05 15.43
CA ARG A 879 -5.92 -19.82 16.02
C ARG A 879 -5.36 -19.96 17.45
N GLY A 880 -5.92 -20.84 18.29
CA GLY A 880 -5.40 -21.18 19.63
C GLY A 880 -5.21 -22.67 19.93
N VAL A 881 -4.30 -23.01 20.85
CA VAL A 881 -3.93 -24.41 21.20
C VAL A 881 -5.10 -25.30 21.64
N ASN A 882 -6.20 -24.71 22.11
CA ASN A 882 -7.39 -25.40 22.60
C ASN A 882 -8.54 -25.44 21.59
N GLU A 883 -8.38 -24.83 20.41
CA GLU A 883 -9.45 -24.80 19.42
C GLU A 883 -9.56 -26.11 18.66
N THR A 884 -10.79 -26.44 18.26
CA THR A 884 -11.15 -27.64 17.50
C THR A 884 -11.86 -27.24 16.23
N GLY A 885 -11.50 -27.85 15.09
CA GLY A 885 -12.18 -27.51 13.84
C GLY A 885 -11.84 -28.34 12.62
N VAL A 886 -12.62 -28.13 11.57
CA VAL A 886 -12.60 -28.91 10.33
C VAL A 886 -12.12 -28.04 9.16
N ARG A 887 -11.16 -28.58 8.40
CA ARG A 887 -10.54 -27.92 7.24
C ARG A 887 -10.67 -28.80 6.02
N ILE A 888 -11.32 -28.26 4.99
CA ILE A 888 -11.67 -29.03 3.79
C ILE A 888 -11.14 -28.30 2.56
N LEU A 889 -10.35 -29.02 1.76
CA LEU A 889 -9.94 -28.59 0.43
C LEU A 889 -10.69 -29.44 -0.60
N ALA A 890 -11.53 -28.83 -1.43
CA ALA A 890 -12.30 -29.53 -2.44
C ALA A 890 -11.77 -29.17 -3.83
N ASP A 891 -10.86 -30.00 -4.36
CA ASP A 891 -10.36 -30.00 -5.75
C ASP A 891 -9.30 -31.12 -5.91
N GLU A 892 -9.32 -31.89 -7.00
CA GLU A 892 -8.33 -32.94 -7.30
C GLU A 892 -6.89 -32.40 -7.37
N ARG A 893 -6.70 -31.10 -7.63
CA ARG A 893 -5.37 -30.44 -7.64
C ARG A 893 -4.65 -30.51 -6.29
N TYR A 894 -5.36 -30.74 -5.19
CA TYR A 894 -4.77 -30.94 -3.86
C TYR A 894 -4.64 -32.44 -3.48
N GLY A 895 -5.19 -33.31 -4.34
CA GLY A 895 -5.31 -34.76 -4.16
C GLY A 895 -4.05 -35.54 -4.58
N THR A 896 -4.25 -36.78 -5.04
CA THR A 896 -3.14 -37.75 -5.25
C THR A 896 -2.76 -37.97 -6.72
N THR A 897 -3.59 -37.57 -7.65
CA THR A 897 -3.60 -38.05 -9.04
C THR A 897 -3.30 -36.99 -10.09
N ASP A 898 -3.20 -35.71 -9.73
CA ASP A 898 -3.04 -34.62 -10.70
C ASP A 898 -1.57 -34.33 -11.07
N SER A 899 -1.30 -34.26 -12.37
CA SER A 899 -0.06 -33.76 -12.98
C SER A 899 0.33 -32.32 -12.58
N THR A 900 -0.63 -31.44 -12.27
CA THR A 900 -0.40 -30.03 -11.86
C THR A 900 -0.27 -29.87 -10.33
N ASN A 901 -0.19 -31.00 -9.61
CA ASN A 901 -0.20 -31.19 -8.16
C ASN A 901 0.10 -29.94 -7.30
N LEU A 902 -0.95 -29.19 -6.91
CA LEU A 902 -0.83 -28.03 -6.02
C LEU A 902 -0.52 -28.44 -4.57
N ARG A 903 -0.63 -29.73 -4.24
CA ARG A 903 -0.20 -30.27 -2.94
C ARG A 903 1.27 -29.97 -2.66
N GLY A 904 2.11 -29.85 -3.70
CA GLY A 904 3.52 -29.46 -3.56
C GLY A 904 3.73 -28.08 -2.93
N TYR A 905 2.76 -27.17 -3.08
CA TYR A 905 2.81 -25.82 -2.51
C TYR A 905 2.20 -25.72 -1.10
N LEU A 906 1.59 -26.80 -0.61
CA LEU A 906 1.26 -26.94 0.80
C LEU A 906 2.55 -27.15 1.61
N SER A 907 2.57 -26.72 2.87
CA SER A 907 3.73 -26.97 3.72
C SER A 907 3.92 -28.48 3.96
N PRO A 908 5.14 -28.99 4.22
CA PRO A 908 5.37 -30.43 4.45
C PRO A 908 4.50 -31.03 5.56
N GLN A 909 4.14 -30.22 6.56
CA GLN A 909 3.19 -30.62 7.59
C GLN A 909 1.77 -30.77 7.02
N GLN A 910 1.28 -29.76 6.29
CA GLN A 910 -0.03 -29.82 5.64
C GLN A 910 -0.12 -30.98 4.64
N GLN A 911 0.94 -31.26 3.90
CA GLN A 911 1.00 -32.41 2.99
C GLN A 911 0.85 -33.76 3.71
N ARG A 912 1.32 -33.88 4.96
CA ARG A 912 1.09 -35.09 5.77
C ARG A 912 -0.29 -35.12 6.41
N GLU A 913 -0.85 -33.95 6.68
CA GLU A 913 -2.07 -33.82 7.45
C GLU A 913 -3.34 -33.89 6.61
N PHE A 914 -3.35 -33.23 5.45
CA PHE A 914 -4.49 -33.21 4.55
C PHE A 914 -4.66 -34.55 3.86
N THR A 915 -5.60 -35.35 4.37
CA THR A 915 -5.81 -36.72 3.88
C THR A 915 -6.88 -36.72 2.79
N PRO A 916 -6.61 -37.31 1.61
CA PRO A 916 -7.63 -37.48 0.58
C PRO A 916 -8.78 -38.36 1.05
N ILE A 917 -10.02 -37.98 0.74
CA ILE A 917 -11.22 -38.76 0.97
C ILE A 917 -12.17 -38.67 -0.23
N GLU A 918 -13.03 -39.68 -0.39
CA GLU A 918 -14.12 -39.65 -1.35
C GLU A 918 -15.20 -38.66 -0.92
N TYR A 919 -15.81 -37.98 -1.88
CA TYR A 919 -16.82 -36.93 -1.61
C TYR A 919 -18.10 -37.46 -0.96
N THR A 920 -18.37 -38.76 -1.03
CA THR A 920 -19.52 -39.41 -0.39
C THR A 920 -19.31 -39.61 1.12
N ASP A 921 -18.06 -39.64 1.58
CA ASP A 921 -17.72 -40.03 2.96
C ASP A 921 -17.46 -38.81 3.86
N LEU A 922 -17.47 -37.60 3.28
CA LEU A 922 -17.13 -36.36 3.96
C LEU A 922 -18.05 -36.06 5.14
N GLY A 923 -19.37 -36.13 4.95
CA GLY A 923 -20.34 -35.86 6.01
C GLY A 923 -20.10 -36.75 7.23
N ASP A 924 -19.96 -38.07 7.00
CA ASP A 924 -19.71 -39.04 8.07
C ASP A 924 -18.38 -38.80 8.79
N ALA A 925 -17.34 -38.37 8.06
CA ALA A 925 -16.05 -38.04 8.66
C ALA A 925 -16.14 -36.82 9.58
N ILE A 926 -16.88 -35.78 9.17
CA ILE A 926 -17.09 -34.57 9.97
C ILE A 926 -17.92 -34.90 11.22
N THR A 927 -19.02 -35.64 11.07
CA THR A 927 -19.85 -36.05 12.21
C THR A 927 -19.07 -36.87 13.22
N ARG A 928 -18.26 -37.85 12.77
CA ARG A 928 -17.41 -38.65 13.65
C ARG A 928 -16.37 -37.80 14.40
N PHE A 929 -15.82 -36.78 13.74
CA PHE A 929 -14.88 -35.88 14.37
C PHE A 929 -15.54 -35.09 15.50
N TRP A 930 -16.68 -34.45 15.25
CA TRP A 930 -17.38 -33.67 16.29
C TRP A 930 -17.89 -34.54 17.45
N GLN A 931 -18.39 -35.74 17.18
CA GLN A 931 -18.78 -36.71 18.22
C GLN A 931 -17.63 -37.16 19.14
N HIS A 932 -16.37 -37.02 18.69
CA HIS A 932 -15.21 -37.34 19.53
C HIS A 932 -14.82 -36.19 20.47
N HIS A 933 -15.32 -34.98 20.20
CA HIS A 933 -15.03 -33.75 20.95
C HIS A 933 -16.22 -33.24 21.79
N GLU A 934 -17.38 -33.88 21.67
CA GLU A 934 -18.52 -33.82 22.62
C GLU A 934 -18.27 -34.74 23.83
#